data_AF-A0A7J7IKV0-F1
#
_entry.id   AF-A0A7J7IKV0-F1
#
_cell.length_a   1.000
_cell.length_b   1.000
_cell.length_c   1.000
_cell.angle_alpha   90.00
_cell.angle_beta   90.00
_cell.angle_gamma   90.00
#
_symmetry.space_group_name_H-M   'P 1'
#
loop_
_entity.id
_entity.type
_entity.pdbx_description
1 polymer ?
#
loop_
_entity_poly.entity_id
_entity_poly.type
_entity_poly.pdbx_seq_one_letter_code
_entity_poly.pdbx_strand_id
1 'polypeptide(L)'
;MEDKLPCLIVGGGVAGLGAAWALHTAGQRVCVLEADTSHLGGHAHTVDLRIPSLGTLPVDIGFIVYNERAYPNLVAWFKELGVETETSDMSFSVSVPLDSAAGSRLEWSSDSLWTLFGDRRNLLRLGFYRMLRDLLRFHREALETLEVSTTTQTLGEFLSSRGYSEAFREWYLAPMVAAIWSTSPHEALTFPARSIFAFFRNHGFLQIFRRPQWRTVRGRSRAYVERVQQTLMSPSPANGVISEVRLGARVERVLERQGDGSVVLQLADGQVIHGATVVFATHADETLRLLGDLATSEESAFLSAFQYMENEVVIHRDERFMPQRRALWSSWNFVPQSLGSAASTEAAESKVQVTYYLNRLQNLSNEIPPLFETLNPAIPPREELVLARFRLAHPMLTSKAVLAQEQFKENLPRVGDKRDIFFAGAYCGYGFHEDALVAGLDVAQRIIGRPVALRPAMTSTSLLVTDKQRDDHKSALPPARFSLRDSAGRAVHLGMLRYLQRAIRYGSLVVVMPDGTEYVCGTLKVAESAHPHVHRLLAAYGLLEQPVRLHIRRYDFFWRVVTGADIGFAEAYMAGDCDVGGCTIRHGAAFNHSGTELVRLFKLFILNRDMGSLAAIELGPLARLGMQANTLLHLVWRRNTLGGSRRNIEAHYDLSNDLFATFLGNLWVYSCALWDRPDMDLDDAQRCKLLRIIEKLRLDEAESVLEIGCGWGALSIEIAKMFPRIEVLGITLSSEQLQYARAWAVRAGVADRVTFRLEDYRTLYQTLQREASTVKGTSTAS
;
A
#
# COMPACT_ATOMS: atom_id res chain seq x y z
N MET A 1 -26.03 31.88 -31.58
CA MET A 1 -24.94 30.90 -31.38
C MET A 1 -25.24 29.76 -32.31
N GLU A 2 -24.43 29.53 -33.34
CA GLU A 2 -24.55 28.29 -34.13
C GLU A 2 -24.48 27.10 -33.16
N ASP A 3 -25.43 26.19 -33.30
CA ASP A 3 -25.59 25.03 -32.42
C ASP A 3 -24.45 24.05 -32.72
N LYS A 4 -23.29 24.25 -32.07
CA LYS A 4 -22.13 23.36 -32.23
C LYS A 4 -22.53 21.94 -31.89
N LEU A 5 -22.25 21.01 -32.80
CA LEU A 5 -22.46 19.58 -32.59
C LEU A 5 -21.73 19.11 -31.31
N PRO A 6 -22.34 18.20 -30.52
CA PRO A 6 -21.73 17.71 -29.29
C PRO A 6 -20.58 16.74 -29.56
N CYS A 7 -19.74 16.51 -28.56
CA CYS A 7 -18.93 15.30 -28.46
C CYS A 7 -19.83 14.15 -28.01
N LEU A 8 -19.90 13.08 -28.80
CA LEU A 8 -20.65 11.87 -28.44
C LEU A 8 -19.75 10.96 -27.58
N ILE A 9 -20.26 10.45 -26.47
CA ILE A 9 -19.57 9.47 -25.62
C ILE A 9 -20.37 8.18 -25.67
N VAL A 10 -19.82 7.14 -26.27
CA VAL A 10 -20.47 5.83 -26.40
C VAL A 10 -19.98 4.95 -25.26
N GLY A 11 -20.88 4.61 -24.32
CA GLY A 11 -20.57 3.89 -23.09
C GLY A 11 -20.52 4.83 -21.87
N GLY A 12 -21.42 4.61 -20.92
CA GLY A 12 -21.56 5.33 -19.66
C GLY A 12 -20.78 4.72 -18.50
N GLY A 13 -19.75 3.90 -18.78
CA GLY A 13 -18.81 3.40 -17.78
C GLY A 13 -17.82 4.47 -17.30
N VAL A 14 -16.93 4.11 -16.37
CA VAL A 14 -15.98 5.06 -15.74
C VAL A 14 -15.10 5.83 -16.74
N ALA A 15 -14.65 5.19 -17.82
CA ALA A 15 -13.89 5.88 -18.87
C ALA A 15 -14.74 6.96 -19.57
N GLY A 16 -15.98 6.63 -19.94
CA GLY A 16 -16.89 7.54 -20.60
C GLY A 16 -17.32 8.68 -19.67
N LEU A 17 -17.65 8.37 -18.42
CA LEU A 17 -17.99 9.36 -17.40
C LEU A 17 -16.82 10.30 -17.10
N GLY A 18 -15.59 9.78 -17.03
CA GLY A 18 -14.38 10.60 -16.85
C GLY A 18 -14.16 11.57 -18.02
N ALA A 19 -14.27 11.07 -19.26
CA ALA A 19 -14.17 11.89 -20.46
C ALA A 19 -15.28 12.96 -20.53
N ALA A 20 -16.54 12.54 -20.32
CA ALA A 20 -17.70 13.41 -20.35
C ALA A 20 -17.60 14.53 -19.31
N TRP A 21 -17.24 14.18 -18.08
CA TRP A 21 -17.08 15.13 -16.98
C TRP A 21 -16.01 16.19 -17.30
N ALA A 22 -14.86 15.76 -17.80
CA ALA A 22 -13.76 16.66 -18.14
C ALA A 22 -14.11 17.61 -19.30
N LEU A 23 -14.71 17.07 -20.37
CA LEU A 23 -15.16 17.85 -21.52
C LEU A 23 -16.24 18.87 -21.13
N HIS A 24 -17.24 18.42 -20.37
CA HIS A 24 -18.31 19.26 -19.85
C HIS A 24 -17.77 20.40 -18.99
N THR A 25 -16.87 20.10 -18.05
CA THR A 25 -16.25 21.09 -17.17
C THR A 25 -15.43 22.12 -17.96
N ALA A 26 -14.84 21.72 -19.08
CA ALA A 26 -14.13 22.62 -19.99
C ALA A 26 -15.04 23.44 -20.92
N GLY A 27 -16.37 23.28 -20.82
CA GLY A 27 -17.37 24.02 -21.60
C GLY A 27 -17.74 23.39 -22.94
N GLN A 28 -17.37 22.12 -23.17
CA GLN A 28 -17.80 21.39 -24.36
C GLN A 28 -19.18 20.77 -24.15
N ARG A 29 -20.02 20.78 -25.19
CA ARG A 29 -21.31 20.07 -25.17
C ARG A 29 -21.07 18.59 -25.37
N VAL A 30 -21.58 17.76 -24.46
CA VAL A 30 -21.41 16.30 -24.50
C VAL A 30 -22.78 15.62 -24.59
N CYS A 31 -22.86 14.50 -25.29
CA CYS A 31 -24.00 13.58 -25.23
C CYS A 31 -23.49 12.17 -24.89
N VAL A 32 -23.82 11.67 -23.70
CA VAL A 32 -23.48 10.31 -23.26
C VAL A 32 -24.57 9.36 -23.73
N LEU A 33 -24.19 8.33 -24.48
CA LEU A 33 -25.05 7.27 -25.00
C LEU A 33 -24.72 5.98 -24.25
N GLU A 34 -25.65 5.52 -23.43
CA GLU A 34 -25.53 4.27 -22.66
C GLU A 34 -26.57 3.27 -23.14
N ALA A 35 -26.14 2.02 -23.36
CA ALA A 35 -27.01 0.94 -23.82
C ALA A 35 -27.92 0.42 -22.70
N ASP A 36 -27.45 0.44 -21.45
CA ASP A 36 -28.27 0.10 -20.29
C ASP A 36 -29.43 1.10 -20.13
N THR A 37 -30.62 0.59 -19.84
CA THR A 37 -31.85 1.40 -19.74
C THR A 37 -32.07 1.99 -18.35
N SER A 38 -31.28 1.57 -17.36
CA SER A 38 -31.56 1.80 -15.94
C SER A 38 -30.47 2.59 -15.22
N HIS A 39 -29.21 2.50 -15.63
CA HIS A 39 -28.11 3.13 -14.91
C HIS A 39 -26.90 3.50 -15.78
N LEU A 40 -26.07 4.41 -15.28
CA LEU A 40 -24.69 4.65 -15.72
C LEU A 40 -23.72 3.88 -14.80
N GLY A 41 -22.45 3.82 -15.18
CA GLY A 41 -21.35 3.32 -14.35
C GLY A 41 -20.72 2.03 -14.88
N GLY A 42 -21.44 1.24 -15.66
CA GLY A 42 -20.97 -0.05 -16.17
C GLY A 42 -20.55 -0.97 -15.01
N HIS A 43 -19.28 -1.33 -14.92
CA HIS A 43 -18.75 -2.13 -13.79
C HIS A 43 -18.81 -1.43 -12.43
N ALA A 44 -19.03 -0.10 -12.38
CA ALA A 44 -19.34 0.62 -11.15
C ALA A 44 -20.82 0.47 -10.79
N HIS A 45 -21.23 -0.75 -10.46
CA HIS A 45 -22.62 -1.13 -10.31
C HIS A 45 -23.00 -1.41 -8.85
N THR A 46 -23.88 -0.57 -8.30
CA THR A 46 -24.55 -0.81 -7.02
C THR A 46 -25.94 -1.38 -7.28
N VAL A 47 -26.24 -2.55 -6.70
CA VAL A 47 -27.55 -3.21 -6.79
C VAL A 47 -28.30 -3.16 -5.47
N ASP A 48 -29.62 -3.05 -5.54
CA ASP A 48 -30.51 -2.98 -4.39
C ASP A 48 -31.05 -4.37 -4.04
N LEU A 49 -30.41 -5.06 -3.10
CA LEU A 49 -30.79 -6.41 -2.70
C LEU A 49 -31.97 -6.41 -1.74
N ARG A 50 -32.96 -7.26 -2.01
CA ARG A 50 -34.06 -7.47 -1.07
C ARG A 50 -33.67 -8.49 -0.01
N ILE A 51 -33.48 -8.02 1.21
CA ILE A 51 -33.21 -8.85 2.37
C ILE A 51 -34.52 -9.05 3.15
N PRO A 52 -35.06 -10.28 3.24
CA PRO A 52 -36.39 -10.54 3.81
C PRO A 52 -36.66 -9.90 5.18
N SER A 53 -35.62 -9.78 6.02
CA SER A 53 -35.72 -9.25 7.39
C SER A 53 -35.27 -7.80 7.56
N LEU A 54 -34.67 -7.17 6.54
CA LEU A 54 -34.01 -5.85 6.67
C LEU A 54 -34.42 -4.85 5.58
N GLY A 55 -35.24 -5.25 4.62
CA GLY A 55 -35.67 -4.39 3.52
C GLY A 55 -34.68 -4.39 2.37
N THR A 56 -34.42 -3.21 1.79
CA THR A 56 -33.55 -3.06 0.62
C THR A 56 -32.15 -2.65 1.07
N LEU A 57 -31.13 -3.34 0.57
CA LEU A 57 -29.74 -3.14 0.93
C LEU A 57 -28.89 -2.88 -0.34
N PRO A 58 -28.33 -1.68 -0.51
CA PRO A 58 -27.44 -1.39 -1.63
C PRO A 58 -26.07 -2.07 -1.43
N VAL A 59 -25.61 -2.80 -2.45
CA VAL A 59 -24.27 -3.41 -2.47
C VAL A 59 -23.60 -3.21 -3.82
N ASP A 60 -22.29 -2.98 -3.83
CA ASP A 60 -21.48 -2.99 -5.04
C ASP A 60 -21.13 -4.41 -5.47
N ILE A 61 -21.16 -4.70 -6.77
CA ILE A 61 -20.93 -6.04 -7.34
C ILE A 61 -19.82 -6.11 -8.40
N GLY A 62 -19.16 -4.98 -8.67
CA GLY A 62 -18.05 -4.89 -9.60
C GLY A 62 -16.93 -4.09 -8.97
N PHE A 63 -16.99 -2.76 -9.09
CA PHE A 63 -16.10 -1.89 -8.34
C PHE A 63 -16.56 -1.69 -6.91
N ILE A 64 -15.84 -2.33 -5.99
CA ILE A 64 -16.15 -2.29 -4.56
C ILE A 64 -15.12 -1.42 -3.81
N VAL A 65 -13.87 -1.47 -4.22
CA VAL A 65 -12.71 -1.09 -3.39
C VAL A 65 -11.56 -0.54 -4.22
N TYR A 66 -10.79 0.37 -3.61
CA TYR A 66 -9.57 0.95 -4.18
C TYR A 66 -8.55 1.27 -3.08
N ASN A 67 -7.32 1.62 -3.44
CA ASN A 67 -6.34 2.18 -2.50
C ASN A 67 -5.75 3.48 -3.05
N GLU A 68 -5.47 4.45 -2.19
CA GLU A 68 -5.10 5.80 -2.61
C GLU A 68 -3.80 5.85 -3.41
N ARG A 69 -2.88 4.91 -3.18
CA ARG A 69 -1.59 4.84 -3.88
C ARG A 69 -1.77 4.44 -5.35
N ALA A 70 -2.56 3.42 -5.62
CA ALA A 70 -2.74 2.88 -6.97
C ALA A 70 -3.82 3.63 -7.78
N TYR A 71 -4.65 4.46 -7.13
CA TYR A 71 -5.78 5.16 -7.74
C TYR A 71 -5.75 6.69 -7.49
N PRO A 72 -4.64 7.40 -7.80
CA PRO A 72 -4.50 8.81 -7.48
C PRO A 72 -5.51 9.72 -8.19
N ASN A 73 -5.86 9.43 -9.46
CA ASN A 73 -6.83 10.25 -10.20
C ASN A 73 -8.24 10.00 -9.71
N LEU A 74 -8.60 8.75 -9.38
CA LEU A 74 -9.90 8.44 -8.79
C LEU A 74 -10.09 9.14 -7.44
N VAL A 75 -9.04 9.18 -6.60
CA VAL A 75 -9.06 9.94 -5.34
C VAL A 75 -9.28 11.43 -5.57
N ALA A 76 -8.54 12.02 -6.52
CA ALA A 76 -8.71 13.42 -6.88
C ALA A 76 -10.12 13.71 -7.41
N TRP A 77 -10.67 12.79 -8.21
CA TRP A 77 -11.99 12.93 -8.78
C TRP A 77 -13.09 12.81 -7.73
N PHE A 78 -13.00 11.86 -6.79
CA PHE A 78 -13.93 11.78 -5.66
C PHE A 78 -13.91 13.05 -4.81
N LYS A 79 -12.73 13.64 -4.58
CA LYS A 79 -12.60 14.90 -3.85
C LYS A 79 -13.30 16.04 -4.58
N GLU A 80 -13.08 16.16 -5.89
CA GLU A 80 -13.71 17.19 -6.73
C GLU A 80 -15.22 17.02 -6.79
N LEU A 81 -15.70 15.78 -6.89
CA LEU A 81 -17.12 15.45 -6.86
C LEU A 81 -17.74 15.61 -5.46
N GLY A 82 -16.94 15.78 -4.39
CA GLY A 82 -17.44 15.80 -3.02
C GLY A 82 -18.05 14.46 -2.59
N VAL A 83 -17.44 13.35 -3.01
CA VAL A 83 -17.83 11.98 -2.69
C VAL A 83 -16.98 11.47 -1.53
N GLU A 84 -17.64 11.06 -0.45
CA GLU A 84 -16.97 10.49 0.71
C GLU A 84 -16.59 9.02 0.50
N THR A 85 -15.52 8.61 1.18
CA THR A 85 -15.06 7.22 1.17
C THR A 85 -14.67 6.77 2.58
N GLU A 86 -14.73 5.48 2.83
CA GLU A 86 -14.46 4.85 4.13
C GLU A 86 -13.40 3.77 4.00
N THR A 87 -12.70 3.46 5.10
CA THR A 87 -11.71 2.38 5.12
C THR A 87 -12.37 1.03 4.88
N SER A 88 -11.71 0.14 4.14
CA SER A 88 -12.17 -1.21 3.83
C SER A 88 -11.06 -2.23 4.11
N ASP A 89 -11.45 -3.47 4.37
CA ASP A 89 -10.56 -4.61 4.55
C ASP A 89 -10.32 -5.35 3.23
N MET A 90 -9.09 -5.79 2.98
CA MET A 90 -8.71 -6.56 1.78
C MET A 90 -7.99 -7.87 2.11
N SER A 91 -8.34 -8.48 3.24
CA SER A 91 -7.77 -9.77 3.64
C SER A 91 -8.10 -10.84 2.59
N PHE A 92 -7.14 -11.73 2.32
CA PHE A 92 -7.26 -12.82 1.35
C PHE A 92 -7.12 -14.16 2.07
N SER A 93 -7.91 -15.16 1.67
CA SER A 93 -7.73 -16.53 2.12
C SER A 93 -7.64 -17.53 0.97
N VAL A 94 -6.94 -18.63 1.25
CA VAL A 94 -6.86 -19.78 0.36
C VAL A 94 -7.33 -21.00 1.14
N SER A 95 -8.23 -21.77 0.53
CA SER A 95 -8.62 -23.11 1.00
C SER A 95 -8.53 -24.06 -0.19
N VAL A 96 -7.44 -24.81 -0.32
CA VAL A 96 -7.20 -25.71 -1.48
C VAL A 96 -7.13 -27.17 -1.02
N PRO A 97 -7.66 -28.13 -1.81
CA PRO A 97 -7.51 -29.55 -1.49
C PRO A 97 -6.02 -29.94 -1.52
N LEU A 98 -5.62 -30.77 -0.56
CA LEU A 98 -4.24 -31.28 -0.47
C LEU A 98 -4.07 -32.67 -1.09
N ASP A 99 -5.17 -33.42 -1.16
CA ASP A 99 -5.21 -34.77 -1.70
C ASP A 99 -6.63 -35.03 -2.24
N SER A 100 -6.73 -35.63 -3.42
CA SER A 100 -7.98 -35.84 -4.15
C SER A 100 -8.95 -36.77 -3.42
N ALA A 101 -8.42 -37.61 -2.50
CA ALA A 101 -9.18 -38.66 -1.83
C ALA A 101 -9.52 -38.39 -0.35
N ALA A 102 -8.88 -37.41 0.32
CA ALA A 102 -8.86 -37.36 1.79
C ALA A 102 -9.70 -36.25 2.44
N GLY A 103 -10.46 -35.46 1.67
CA GLY A 103 -11.26 -34.33 2.20
C GLY A 103 -10.45 -33.25 2.95
N SER A 104 -9.12 -33.37 2.99
CA SER A 104 -8.22 -32.50 3.72
C SER A 104 -7.84 -31.31 2.85
N ARG A 105 -8.05 -30.10 3.40
CA ARG A 105 -7.72 -28.83 2.74
C ARG A 105 -6.59 -28.12 3.46
N LEU A 106 -5.73 -27.45 2.70
CA LEU A 106 -4.79 -26.46 3.19
C LEU A 106 -5.53 -25.14 3.30
N GLU A 107 -5.58 -24.57 4.50
CA GLU A 107 -6.23 -23.27 4.71
C GLU A 107 -5.28 -22.27 5.38
N TRP A 108 -5.27 -21.03 4.90
CA TRP A 108 -4.59 -19.90 5.52
C TRP A 108 -5.23 -18.58 5.10
N SER A 109 -5.02 -17.52 5.89
CA SER A 109 -5.48 -16.16 5.57
C SER A 109 -4.38 -15.13 5.82
N SER A 110 -4.43 -14.02 5.08
CA SER A 110 -3.47 -12.92 5.15
C SER A 110 -3.78 -11.86 6.22
N ASP A 111 -4.86 -12.03 7.00
CA ASP A 111 -5.34 -11.06 7.99
C ASP A 111 -4.33 -10.82 9.15
N SER A 112 -3.68 -11.88 9.64
CA SER A 112 -2.68 -11.80 10.72
C SER A 112 -1.79 -13.04 10.76
N LEU A 113 -0.73 -13.02 11.58
CA LEU A 113 0.07 -14.22 11.83
C LEU A 113 -0.74 -15.37 12.44
N TRP A 114 -1.78 -15.06 13.21
CA TRP A 114 -2.68 -16.06 13.79
C TRP A 114 -3.54 -16.74 12.73
N THR A 115 -4.02 -16.01 11.73
CA THR A 115 -4.83 -16.56 10.65
C THR A 115 -3.97 -17.17 9.54
N LEU A 116 -2.71 -16.76 9.40
CA LEU A 116 -1.72 -17.44 8.56
C LEU A 116 -1.50 -18.90 8.99
N PHE A 117 -1.46 -19.15 10.31
CA PHE A 117 -1.40 -20.48 10.91
C PHE A 117 -2.75 -20.93 11.51
N GLY A 118 -3.87 -20.38 11.03
CA GLY A 118 -5.19 -20.71 11.56
C GLY A 118 -5.57 -22.18 11.32
N ASP A 119 -5.00 -22.82 10.31
CA ASP A 119 -4.82 -24.26 10.30
C ASP A 119 -3.50 -24.66 10.99
N ARG A 120 -3.60 -25.10 12.25
CA ARG A 120 -2.42 -25.48 13.06
C ARG A 120 -1.59 -26.60 12.44
N ARG A 121 -2.16 -27.40 11.52
CA ARG A 121 -1.42 -28.42 10.77
C ARG A 121 -0.32 -27.81 9.90
N ASN A 122 -0.46 -26.55 9.48
CA ASN A 122 0.56 -25.83 8.71
C ASN A 122 1.86 -25.63 9.50
N LEU A 123 1.82 -25.65 10.85
CA LEU A 123 3.01 -25.59 11.69
C LEU A 123 3.94 -26.81 11.54
N LEU A 124 3.40 -27.93 11.07
CA LEU A 124 4.17 -29.16 10.84
C LEU A 124 4.45 -29.37 9.34
N ARG A 125 3.97 -28.49 8.47
CA ARG A 125 3.97 -28.68 7.02
C ARG A 125 5.19 -28.00 6.41
N LEU A 126 6.23 -28.77 6.10
CA LEU A 126 7.47 -28.24 5.50
C LEU A 126 7.22 -27.46 4.21
N GLY A 127 6.28 -27.90 3.37
CA GLY A 127 5.87 -27.18 2.16
C GLY A 127 5.36 -25.76 2.44
N PHE A 128 4.69 -25.55 3.59
CA PHE A 128 4.13 -24.24 3.95
C PHE A 128 5.25 -23.25 4.31
N TYR A 129 6.27 -23.70 5.05
CA TYR A 129 7.45 -22.88 5.29
C TYR A 129 8.27 -22.62 4.02
N ARG A 130 8.32 -23.58 3.09
CA ARG A 130 8.92 -23.36 1.76
C ARG A 130 8.16 -22.31 0.97
N MET A 131 6.82 -22.35 0.97
CA MET A 131 5.97 -21.31 0.38
C MET A 131 6.27 -19.93 0.98
N LEU A 132 6.34 -19.81 2.32
CA LEU A 132 6.64 -18.53 2.98
C LEU A 132 8.05 -18.01 2.64
N ARG A 133 9.05 -18.89 2.60
CA ARG A 133 10.41 -18.53 2.18
C ARG A 133 10.43 -18.04 0.73
N ASP A 134 9.75 -18.75 -0.15
CA ASP A 134 9.66 -18.44 -1.57
C ASP A 134 8.85 -17.16 -1.82
N LEU A 135 7.84 -16.85 -0.99
CA LEU A 135 7.14 -15.56 -0.99
C LEU A 135 8.09 -14.39 -0.72
N LEU A 136 8.91 -14.49 0.34
CA LEU A 136 9.90 -13.46 0.66
C LEU A 136 10.96 -13.32 -0.45
N ARG A 137 11.35 -14.45 -1.04
CA ARG A 137 12.26 -14.49 -2.18
C ARG A 137 11.64 -13.80 -3.41
N PHE A 138 10.37 -14.09 -3.71
CA PHE A 138 9.63 -13.52 -4.82
C PHE A 138 9.51 -12.01 -4.71
N HIS A 139 9.18 -11.47 -3.52
CA HIS A 139 9.10 -10.03 -3.31
C HIS A 139 10.40 -9.32 -3.71
N ARG A 140 11.55 -9.87 -3.32
CA ARG A 140 12.86 -9.31 -3.65
C ARG A 140 13.17 -9.43 -5.15
N GLU A 141 13.03 -10.63 -5.71
CA GLU A 141 13.41 -10.90 -7.10
C GLU A 141 12.49 -10.22 -8.12
N ALA A 142 11.19 -10.07 -7.80
CA ALA A 142 10.24 -9.33 -8.64
C ALA A 142 10.62 -7.84 -8.75
N LEU A 143 11.02 -7.21 -7.64
CA LEU A 143 11.49 -5.81 -7.62
C LEU A 143 12.80 -5.65 -8.40
N GLU A 144 13.78 -6.55 -8.21
CA GLU A 144 15.03 -6.55 -8.98
C GLU A 144 14.78 -6.71 -10.48
N THR A 145 13.84 -7.59 -10.86
CA THR A 145 13.50 -7.82 -12.28
C THR A 145 12.86 -6.58 -12.91
N LEU A 146 12.03 -5.83 -12.16
CA LEU A 146 11.47 -4.58 -12.65
C LEU A 146 12.53 -3.51 -12.94
N GLU A 147 13.59 -3.45 -12.12
CA GLU A 147 14.68 -2.47 -12.22
C GLU A 147 15.67 -2.78 -13.35
N VAL A 148 16.01 -4.05 -13.58
CA VAL A 148 17.19 -4.43 -14.39
C VAL A 148 16.83 -5.12 -15.72
N SER A 149 15.63 -5.70 -15.86
CA SER A 149 15.32 -6.62 -16.96
C SER A 149 14.09 -6.21 -17.78
N THR A 150 14.21 -6.25 -19.10
CA THR A 150 13.09 -6.26 -20.05
C THR A 150 12.60 -7.68 -20.30
N THR A 151 12.35 -8.46 -19.24
CA THR A 151 11.94 -9.86 -19.40
C THR A 151 10.60 -9.96 -20.13
N THR A 152 10.54 -10.84 -21.12
CA THR A 152 9.32 -11.20 -21.86
C THR A 152 8.75 -12.55 -21.40
N GLN A 153 9.33 -13.14 -20.35
CA GLN A 153 8.90 -14.44 -19.83
C GLN A 153 7.49 -14.36 -19.24
N THR A 154 6.78 -15.48 -19.34
CA THR A 154 5.56 -15.69 -18.58
C THR A 154 5.87 -15.86 -17.08
N LEU A 155 4.86 -15.68 -16.23
CA LEU A 155 5.00 -15.89 -14.79
C LEU A 155 5.46 -17.34 -14.48
N GLY A 156 4.91 -18.34 -15.17
CA GLY A 156 5.27 -19.75 -15.02
C GLY A 156 6.72 -20.05 -15.43
N GLU A 157 7.20 -19.48 -16.53
CA GLU A 157 8.60 -19.61 -16.97
C GLU A 157 9.57 -18.96 -15.97
N PHE A 158 9.22 -17.78 -15.46
CA PHE A 158 10.01 -17.10 -14.44
C PHE A 158 10.13 -17.95 -13.16
N LEU A 159 9.02 -18.53 -12.68
CA LEU A 159 9.04 -19.38 -11.50
C LEU A 159 9.86 -20.66 -11.72
N SER A 160 9.72 -21.29 -12.89
CA SER A 160 10.40 -22.54 -13.22
C SER A 160 11.91 -22.35 -13.38
N SER A 161 12.32 -21.33 -14.13
CA SER A 161 13.74 -21.02 -14.36
C SER A 161 14.50 -20.67 -13.08
N ARG A 162 13.80 -20.22 -12.04
CA ARG A 162 14.39 -19.87 -10.74
C ARG A 162 14.14 -20.91 -9.65
N GLY A 163 13.49 -22.03 -9.97
CA GLY A 163 13.27 -23.12 -9.02
C GLY A 163 12.40 -22.73 -7.82
N TYR A 164 11.33 -21.97 -8.04
CA TYR A 164 10.29 -21.74 -7.02
C TYR A 164 9.54 -23.04 -6.72
N SER A 165 9.14 -23.24 -5.46
CA SER A 165 8.41 -24.45 -5.07
C SER A 165 6.99 -24.48 -5.61
N GLU A 166 6.49 -25.69 -5.87
CA GLU A 166 5.10 -25.93 -6.22
C GLU A 166 4.15 -25.40 -5.12
N ALA A 167 4.52 -25.55 -3.84
CA ALA A 167 3.77 -24.98 -2.73
C ALA A 167 3.59 -23.46 -2.86
N PHE A 168 4.63 -22.72 -3.28
CA PHE A 168 4.50 -21.28 -3.54
C PHE A 168 3.59 -20.96 -4.72
N ARG A 169 3.75 -21.71 -5.81
CA ARG A 169 2.96 -21.55 -7.03
C ARG A 169 1.48 -21.82 -6.78
N GLU A 170 1.15 -22.99 -6.24
CA GLU A 170 -0.22 -23.51 -6.12
C GLU A 170 -0.98 -23.00 -4.90
N TRP A 171 -0.29 -22.70 -3.78
CA TRP A 171 -0.98 -22.34 -2.53
C TRP A 171 -1.04 -20.84 -2.28
N TYR A 172 -0.36 -20.04 -3.11
CA TYR A 172 -0.31 -18.58 -2.97
C TYR A 172 -0.42 -17.87 -4.31
N LEU A 173 0.59 -18.02 -5.19
CA LEU A 173 0.77 -17.07 -6.28
C LEU A 173 -0.28 -17.23 -7.38
N ALA A 174 -0.51 -18.46 -7.86
CA ALA A 174 -1.52 -18.73 -8.87
C ALA A 174 -2.94 -18.41 -8.34
N PRO A 175 -3.36 -18.83 -7.12
CA PRO A 175 -4.62 -18.39 -6.52
C PRO A 175 -4.79 -16.87 -6.45
N MET A 176 -3.74 -16.13 -6.05
CA MET A 176 -3.77 -14.68 -5.94
C MET A 176 -3.97 -14.01 -7.30
N VAL A 177 -3.17 -14.38 -8.30
CA VAL A 177 -3.26 -13.80 -9.65
C VAL A 177 -4.60 -14.19 -10.31
N ALA A 178 -5.01 -15.45 -10.18
CA ALA A 178 -6.29 -15.94 -10.65
C ALA A 178 -7.46 -15.13 -10.09
N ALA A 179 -7.43 -14.81 -8.79
CA ALA A 179 -8.47 -14.04 -8.15
C ALA A 179 -8.52 -12.57 -8.59
N ILE A 180 -7.36 -11.95 -8.87
CA ILE A 180 -7.28 -10.55 -9.30
C ILE A 180 -7.84 -10.37 -10.72
N TRP A 181 -7.55 -11.29 -11.64
CA TRP A 181 -7.93 -11.18 -13.06
C TRP A 181 -9.06 -12.14 -13.46
N SER A 182 -9.78 -12.71 -12.49
CA SER A 182 -10.93 -13.59 -12.72
C SER A 182 -10.66 -14.73 -13.73
N THR A 183 -9.47 -15.33 -13.68
CA THR A 183 -8.98 -16.33 -14.65
C THR A 183 -8.49 -17.61 -13.96
N SER A 184 -8.44 -18.76 -14.64
CA SER A 184 -7.94 -19.99 -14.00
C SER A 184 -6.51 -19.84 -13.46
N PRO A 185 -6.14 -20.59 -12.41
CA PRO A 185 -4.76 -20.62 -11.90
C PRO A 185 -3.72 -21.02 -12.97
N HIS A 186 -4.09 -21.87 -13.93
CA HIS A 186 -3.20 -22.24 -15.03
C HIS A 186 -2.96 -21.06 -15.97
N GLU A 187 -4.03 -20.40 -16.41
CA GLU A 187 -3.94 -19.23 -17.29
C GLU A 187 -3.24 -18.05 -16.61
N ALA A 188 -3.45 -17.86 -15.30
CA ALA A 188 -2.73 -16.84 -14.52
C ALA A 188 -1.19 -16.96 -14.63
N LEU A 189 -0.66 -18.17 -14.86
CA LEU A 189 0.78 -18.40 -15.02
C LEU A 189 1.29 -18.07 -16.43
N THR A 190 0.42 -17.96 -17.43
CA THR A 190 0.81 -17.57 -18.81
C THR A 190 1.01 -16.06 -18.95
N PHE A 191 0.55 -15.28 -17.95
CA PHE A 191 0.61 -13.82 -17.99
C PHE A 191 2.06 -13.33 -17.98
N PRO A 192 2.37 -12.22 -18.67
CA PRO A 192 3.71 -11.62 -18.65
C PRO A 192 4.17 -11.30 -17.22
N ALA A 193 5.30 -11.86 -16.78
CA ALA A 193 5.77 -11.75 -15.41
C ALA A 193 5.99 -10.29 -14.99
N ARG A 194 6.54 -9.47 -15.90
CA ARG A 194 6.81 -8.04 -15.66
C ARG A 194 5.54 -7.25 -15.33
N SER A 195 4.42 -7.52 -16.02
CA SER A 195 3.14 -6.86 -15.78
C SER A 195 2.58 -7.20 -14.39
N ILE A 196 2.67 -8.47 -13.99
CA ILE A 196 2.29 -8.92 -12.65
C ILE A 196 3.12 -8.22 -11.58
N PHE A 197 4.45 -8.13 -11.78
CA PHE A 197 5.33 -7.49 -10.80
C PHE A 197 5.01 -6.00 -10.67
N ALA A 198 4.79 -5.32 -11.79
CA ALA A 198 4.45 -3.89 -11.80
C ALA A 198 3.12 -3.65 -11.08
N PHE A 199 2.10 -4.47 -11.34
CA PHE A 199 0.83 -4.44 -10.64
C PHE A 199 1.01 -4.68 -9.13
N PHE A 200 1.73 -5.73 -8.75
CA PHE A 200 1.96 -6.10 -7.35
C PHE A 200 2.72 -5.00 -6.60
N ARG A 201 3.69 -4.34 -7.24
CA ARG A 201 4.40 -3.19 -6.68
C ARG A 201 3.46 -2.02 -6.44
N ASN A 202 2.63 -1.68 -7.42
CA ASN A 202 1.72 -0.53 -7.36
C ASN A 202 0.68 -0.67 -6.25
N HIS A 203 0.13 -1.88 -6.09
CA HIS A 203 -0.92 -2.20 -5.12
C HIS A 203 -0.39 -2.66 -3.74
N GLY A 204 0.93 -2.67 -3.55
CA GLY A 204 1.55 -3.03 -2.26
C GLY A 204 1.58 -4.53 -1.93
N PHE A 205 1.36 -5.41 -2.91
CA PHE A 205 1.45 -6.86 -2.73
C PHE A 205 2.88 -7.36 -2.55
N LEU A 206 3.91 -6.63 -3.01
CA LEU A 206 5.33 -6.96 -2.77
C LEU A 206 5.85 -6.48 -1.39
N GLN A 207 4.98 -5.94 -0.53
CA GLN A 207 5.33 -5.39 0.78
C GLN A 207 4.74 -6.24 1.92
N ILE A 208 5.51 -6.40 2.99
CA ILE A 208 5.07 -7.11 4.21
C ILE A 208 4.50 -6.11 5.23
N PHE A 209 5.19 -4.98 5.40
CA PHE A 209 4.80 -3.89 6.30
C PHE A 209 4.37 -2.67 5.49
N ARG A 210 3.59 -1.78 6.12
CA ARG A 210 3.10 -0.52 5.51
C ARG A 210 2.34 -0.72 4.20
N ARG A 211 1.51 -1.79 4.14
CA ARG A 211 0.62 -2.00 3.01
C ARG A 211 -0.37 -0.83 2.87
N PRO A 212 -0.74 -0.43 1.64
CA PRO A 212 -1.74 0.60 1.42
C PRO A 212 -3.06 0.26 2.13
N GLN A 213 -3.67 1.26 2.74
CA GLN A 213 -5.02 1.14 3.28
C GLN A 213 -6.02 1.11 2.13
N TRP A 214 -6.90 0.12 2.13
CA TRP A 214 -7.99 0.01 1.17
C TRP A 214 -9.19 0.84 1.61
N ARG A 215 -9.98 1.28 0.64
CA ARG A 215 -11.15 2.14 0.81
C ARG A 215 -12.29 1.69 -0.07
N THR A 216 -13.51 2.02 0.33
CA THR A 216 -14.74 1.85 -0.46
C THR A 216 -15.52 3.17 -0.45
N VAL A 217 -16.41 3.37 -1.42
CA VAL A 217 -17.21 4.60 -1.55
C VAL A 217 -18.34 4.58 -0.52
N ARG A 218 -18.48 5.67 0.26
CA ARG A 218 -19.63 5.81 1.16
C ARG A 218 -20.88 6.00 0.31
N GLY A 219 -21.90 5.17 0.55
CA GLY A 219 -23.08 5.14 -0.32
C GLY A 219 -22.87 4.35 -1.61
N ARG A 220 -21.82 3.52 -1.69
CA ARG A 220 -21.53 2.61 -2.79
C ARG A 220 -21.13 3.34 -4.09
N SER A 221 -20.77 2.61 -5.14
CA SER A 221 -20.25 3.20 -6.40
C SER A 221 -21.27 4.15 -7.06
N ARG A 222 -22.57 3.88 -6.91
CA ARG A 222 -23.65 4.73 -7.40
C ARG A 222 -23.52 6.20 -6.98
N ALA A 223 -23.02 6.46 -5.77
CA ALA A 223 -22.92 7.81 -5.22
C ALA A 223 -22.10 8.76 -6.12
N TYR A 224 -20.95 8.31 -6.66
CA TYR A 224 -20.15 9.17 -7.53
C TYR A 224 -20.70 9.19 -8.96
N VAL A 225 -21.29 8.09 -9.43
CA VAL A 225 -21.92 8.02 -10.75
C VAL A 225 -23.07 9.03 -10.86
N GLU A 226 -23.96 9.06 -9.86
CA GLU A 226 -25.05 10.02 -9.79
C GLU A 226 -24.53 11.46 -9.72
N ARG A 227 -23.44 11.71 -8.97
CA ARG A 227 -22.83 13.04 -8.89
C ARG A 227 -22.28 13.51 -10.24
N VAL A 228 -21.65 12.61 -11.01
CA VAL A 228 -21.19 12.92 -12.37
C VAL A 228 -22.38 13.22 -13.28
N GLN A 229 -23.42 12.39 -13.25
CA GLN A 229 -24.64 12.61 -14.03
C GLN A 229 -25.27 13.97 -13.72
N GLN A 230 -25.42 14.32 -12.45
CA GLN A 230 -25.94 15.62 -12.00
C GLN A 230 -25.08 16.78 -12.51
N THR A 231 -23.75 16.61 -12.51
CA THR A 231 -22.81 17.61 -13.03
C THR A 231 -23.05 17.84 -14.52
N LEU A 232 -23.12 16.77 -15.32
CA LEU A 232 -23.34 16.86 -16.77
C LEU A 232 -24.67 17.54 -17.13
N MET A 233 -25.71 17.31 -16.33
CA MET A 233 -27.04 17.88 -16.51
C MET A 233 -27.20 19.29 -15.93
N SER A 234 -26.15 19.83 -15.30
CA SER A 234 -26.11 21.20 -14.81
C SER A 234 -25.37 22.13 -15.80
N PRO A 235 -25.52 23.46 -15.70
CA PRO A 235 -24.73 24.38 -16.53
C PRO A 235 -23.24 24.24 -16.25
N SER A 236 -22.45 24.06 -17.31
CA SER A 236 -20.99 23.98 -17.22
C SER A 236 -20.41 25.22 -16.54
N PRO A 237 -19.42 25.06 -15.64
CA PRO A 237 -18.78 26.19 -14.96
C PRO A 237 -18.00 27.11 -15.90
N ALA A 238 -17.59 26.63 -17.09
CA ALA A 238 -16.79 27.43 -18.02
C ALA A 238 -17.62 28.41 -18.84
N ASN A 239 -18.83 28.02 -19.26
CA ASN A 239 -19.63 28.80 -20.21
C ASN A 239 -21.15 28.54 -20.14
N GLY A 240 -21.63 27.78 -19.16
CA GLY A 240 -23.06 27.49 -18.95
C GLY A 240 -23.66 26.44 -19.88
N VAL A 241 -22.88 25.78 -20.74
CA VAL A 241 -23.39 24.69 -21.60
C VAL A 241 -23.88 23.52 -20.76
N ILE A 242 -25.07 23.00 -21.10
CA ILE A 242 -25.65 21.81 -20.47
C ILE A 242 -25.43 20.60 -21.39
N SER A 243 -25.00 19.49 -20.82
CA SER A 243 -24.79 18.23 -21.55
C SER A 243 -25.96 17.27 -21.38
N GLU A 244 -26.00 16.25 -22.22
CA GLU A 244 -27.10 15.29 -22.29
C GLU A 244 -26.62 13.89 -21.91
N VAL A 245 -27.49 13.13 -21.25
CA VAL A 245 -27.30 11.71 -20.95
C VAL A 245 -28.52 10.96 -21.47
N ARG A 246 -28.29 9.93 -22.29
CA ARG A 246 -29.33 9.07 -22.87
C ARG A 246 -29.09 7.62 -22.47
N LEU A 247 -29.92 7.12 -21.57
CA LEU A 247 -30.01 5.69 -21.22
C LEU A 247 -30.82 4.95 -22.28
N GLY A 248 -30.55 3.66 -22.47
CA GLY A 248 -31.18 2.83 -23.50
C GLY A 248 -30.83 3.22 -24.94
N ALA A 249 -29.90 4.17 -25.14
CA ALA A 249 -29.46 4.65 -26.44
C ALA A 249 -28.33 3.76 -26.98
N ARG A 250 -28.66 2.49 -27.23
CA ARG A 250 -27.70 1.50 -27.75
C ARG A 250 -27.27 1.88 -29.17
N VAL A 251 -25.98 2.19 -29.34
CA VAL A 251 -25.36 2.41 -30.66
C VAL A 251 -25.24 1.06 -31.37
N GLU A 252 -25.65 1.00 -32.63
CA GLU A 252 -25.59 -0.21 -33.46
C GLU A 252 -24.35 -0.20 -34.36
N ARG A 253 -24.03 0.95 -34.97
CA ARG A 253 -22.88 1.10 -35.87
C ARG A 253 -22.50 2.57 -36.12
N VAL A 254 -21.27 2.76 -36.59
CA VAL A 254 -20.78 4.01 -37.18
C VAL A 254 -21.15 4.04 -38.67
N LEU A 255 -21.59 5.20 -39.17
CA LEU A 255 -21.89 5.42 -40.58
C LEU A 255 -20.75 6.19 -41.29
N GLU A 256 -20.67 6.06 -42.62
CA GLU A 256 -19.73 6.82 -43.44
C GLU A 256 -19.97 8.33 -43.31
N ARG A 257 -18.87 9.08 -43.21
CA ARG A 257 -18.91 10.55 -43.12
C ARG A 257 -19.51 11.16 -44.38
N GLN A 258 -20.45 12.09 -44.20
CA GLN A 258 -21.19 12.73 -45.30
C GLN A 258 -20.49 14.01 -45.83
N GLY A 259 -19.18 14.15 -45.64
CA GLY A 259 -18.38 15.29 -46.12
C GLY A 259 -18.51 16.60 -45.31
N ASP A 260 -19.39 16.66 -44.32
CA ASP A 260 -19.60 17.80 -43.41
C ASP A 260 -18.65 17.83 -42.20
N GLY A 261 -17.75 16.83 -42.11
CA GLY A 261 -16.82 16.67 -41.00
C GLY A 261 -17.45 16.11 -39.72
N SER A 262 -18.74 15.80 -39.69
CA SER A 262 -19.39 15.20 -38.52
C SER A 262 -19.11 13.70 -38.41
N VAL A 263 -19.17 13.15 -37.20
CA VAL A 263 -19.26 11.71 -36.96
C VAL A 263 -20.73 11.34 -36.80
N VAL A 264 -21.15 10.27 -37.49
CA VAL A 264 -22.55 9.85 -37.56
C VAL A 264 -22.71 8.45 -36.97
N LEU A 265 -23.59 8.32 -35.98
CA LEU A 265 -23.91 7.06 -35.32
C LEU A 265 -25.36 6.66 -35.60
N GLN A 266 -25.60 5.38 -35.84
CA GLN A 266 -26.94 4.81 -35.88
C GLN A 266 -27.24 4.07 -34.57
N LEU A 267 -28.36 4.39 -33.94
CA LEU A 267 -28.88 3.68 -32.77
C LEU A 267 -29.68 2.45 -33.19
N ALA A 268 -29.86 1.51 -32.25
CA ALA A 268 -30.58 0.26 -32.46
C ALA A 268 -32.08 0.47 -32.80
N ASP A 269 -32.66 1.61 -32.44
CA ASP A 269 -34.04 1.99 -32.80
C ASP A 269 -34.13 2.65 -34.20
N GLY A 270 -33.01 2.76 -34.90
CA GLY A 270 -32.90 3.35 -36.23
C GLY A 270 -32.62 4.86 -36.24
N GLN A 271 -32.64 5.54 -35.08
CA GLN A 271 -32.30 6.96 -35.01
C GLN A 271 -30.84 7.21 -35.40
N VAL A 272 -30.60 8.37 -35.99
CA VAL A 272 -29.25 8.81 -36.41
C VAL A 272 -28.85 10.03 -35.58
N ILE A 273 -27.65 9.98 -35.00
CA ILE A 273 -27.10 11.05 -34.16
C ILE A 273 -25.79 11.55 -34.78
N HIS A 274 -25.65 12.88 -34.84
CA HIS A 274 -24.48 13.56 -35.34
C HIS A 274 -23.67 14.18 -34.19
N GLY A 275 -22.35 14.04 -34.27
CA GLY A 275 -21.40 14.63 -33.34
C GLY A 275 -20.25 15.33 -34.05
N ALA A 276 -19.62 16.29 -33.38
CA ALA A 276 -18.36 16.84 -33.86
C ALA A 276 -17.24 15.80 -33.75
N THR A 277 -17.23 15.08 -32.62
CA THR A 277 -16.29 14.01 -32.30
C THR A 277 -17.04 12.87 -31.61
N VAL A 278 -16.45 11.67 -31.57
CA VAL A 278 -16.95 10.55 -30.76
C VAL A 278 -15.84 9.94 -29.91
N VAL A 279 -16.16 9.60 -28.67
CA VAL A 279 -15.31 8.79 -27.79
C VAL A 279 -16.00 7.45 -27.55
N PHE A 280 -15.39 6.37 -28.03
CA PHE A 280 -15.79 5.01 -27.67
C PHE A 280 -15.18 4.64 -26.33
N ALA A 281 -16.03 4.63 -25.31
CA ALA A 281 -15.74 4.23 -23.95
C ALA A 281 -16.29 2.82 -23.61
N THR A 282 -16.52 2.00 -24.63
CA THR A 282 -16.98 0.61 -24.53
C THR A 282 -15.80 -0.37 -24.46
N HIS A 283 -16.08 -1.67 -24.39
CA HIS A 283 -15.05 -2.68 -24.59
C HIS A 283 -14.43 -2.60 -25.99
N ALA A 284 -13.18 -3.01 -26.14
CA ALA A 284 -12.45 -2.87 -27.40
C ALA A 284 -13.04 -3.75 -28.52
N ASP A 285 -13.52 -4.94 -28.18
CA ASP A 285 -14.21 -5.84 -29.12
C ASP A 285 -15.56 -5.25 -29.56
N GLU A 286 -16.29 -4.63 -28.65
CA GLU A 286 -17.52 -3.90 -28.94
C GLU A 286 -17.26 -2.70 -29.84
N THR A 287 -16.27 -1.88 -29.52
CA THR A 287 -15.83 -0.76 -30.37
C THR A 287 -15.51 -1.24 -31.78
N LEU A 288 -14.75 -2.34 -31.92
CA LEU A 288 -14.40 -2.89 -33.23
C LEU A 288 -15.65 -3.35 -34.01
N ARG A 289 -16.62 -3.97 -33.35
CA ARG A 289 -17.91 -4.32 -33.97
C ARG A 289 -18.70 -3.10 -34.42
N LEU A 290 -18.73 -2.04 -33.61
CA LEU A 290 -19.45 -0.80 -33.94
C LEU A 290 -18.83 -0.08 -35.14
N LEU A 291 -17.49 -0.10 -35.26
CA LEU A 291 -16.79 0.45 -36.42
C LEU A 291 -17.02 -0.39 -37.68
N GLY A 292 -17.08 -1.71 -37.55
CA GLY A 292 -17.25 -2.63 -38.68
C GLY A 292 -16.19 -2.41 -39.76
N ASP A 293 -16.62 -2.36 -41.02
CA ASP A 293 -15.73 -2.16 -42.18
C ASP A 293 -15.07 -0.77 -42.22
N LEU A 294 -15.50 0.18 -41.39
CA LEU A 294 -14.89 1.51 -41.29
C LEU A 294 -13.64 1.54 -40.39
N ALA A 295 -13.36 0.44 -39.67
CA ALA A 295 -12.14 0.32 -38.89
C ALA A 295 -10.91 0.25 -39.81
N THR A 296 -9.95 1.14 -39.58
CA THR A 296 -8.65 1.07 -40.25
C THR A 296 -7.89 -0.18 -39.83
N SER A 297 -6.87 -0.57 -40.61
CA SER A 297 -6.02 -1.72 -40.26
C SER A 297 -5.30 -1.54 -38.92
N GLU A 298 -4.90 -0.31 -38.57
CA GLU A 298 -4.27 0.01 -37.29
C GLU A 298 -5.27 -0.12 -36.12
N GLU A 299 -6.49 0.41 -36.28
CA GLU A 299 -7.55 0.31 -35.27
C GLU A 299 -7.97 -1.15 -35.05
N SER A 300 -8.15 -1.93 -36.12
CA SER A 300 -8.46 -3.35 -36.03
C SER A 300 -7.36 -4.14 -35.34
N ALA A 301 -6.09 -3.87 -35.65
CA ALA A 301 -4.96 -4.53 -35.02
C ALA A 301 -4.90 -4.25 -33.51
N PHE A 302 -5.15 -3.00 -33.11
CA PHE A 302 -5.16 -2.59 -31.71
C PHE A 302 -6.36 -3.18 -30.95
N LEU A 303 -7.59 -2.94 -31.42
CA LEU A 303 -8.81 -3.31 -30.70
C LEU A 303 -8.96 -4.84 -30.58
N SER A 304 -8.57 -5.60 -31.60
CA SER A 304 -8.62 -7.08 -31.58
C SER A 304 -7.55 -7.73 -30.70
N ALA A 305 -6.65 -6.95 -30.09
CA ALA A 305 -5.66 -7.48 -29.14
C ALA A 305 -6.27 -7.76 -27.76
N PHE A 306 -7.38 -7.12 -27.43
CA PHE A 306 -8.02 -7.21 -26.13
C PHE A 306 -9.17 -8.22 -26.17
N GLN A 307 -9.13 -9.17 -25.25
CA GLN A 307 -10.13 -10.23 -25.11
C GLN A 307 -10.89 -10.05 -23.82
N TYR A 308 -12.14 -10.50 -23.80
CA TYR A 308 -13.02 -10.40 -22.65
C TYR A 308 -13.62 -11.77 -22.34
N MET A 309 -13.74 -12.07 -21.05
CA MET A 309 -14.38 -13.29 -20.56
C MET A 309 -15.65 -12.93 -19.79
N GLU A 310 -16.78 -13.52 -20.17
CA GLU A 310 -18.00 -13.43 -19.38
C GLU A 310 -17.89 -14.28 -18.12
N ASN A 311 -18.13 -13.65 -16.97
CA ASN A 311 -18.17 -14.27 -15.66
C ASN A 311 -19.58 -14.20 -15.08
N GLU A 312 -20.05 -15.31 -14.51
CA GLU A 312 -21.28 -15.32 -13.71
C GLU A 312 -20.94 -14.84 -12.30
N VAL A 313 -21.75 -13.91 -11.79
CA VAL A 313 -21.65 -13.39 -10.42
C VAL A 313 -22.92 -13.76 -9.69
N VAL A 314 -22.81 -14.53 -8.60
CA VAL A 314 -23.96 -14.96 -7.81
C VAL A 314 -23.85 -14.43 -6.40
N ILE A 315 -24.85 -13.66 -5.98
CA ILE A 315 -24.96 -13.21 -4.59
C ILE A 315 -25.83 -14.20 -3.82
N HIS A 316 -25.28 -14.75 -2.74
CA HIS A 316 -25.93 -15.80 -1.96
C HIS A 316 -25.50 -15.77 -0.49
N ARG A 317 -26.07 -16.68 0.31
CA ARG A 317 -25.73 -16.92 1.72
C ARG A 317 -25.14 -18.30 2.01
N ASP A 318 -24.88 -19.07 0.97
CA ASP A 318 -24.34 -20.42 1.09
C ASP A 318 -22.88 -20.44 1.58
N GLU A 319 -22.67 -20.83 2.84
CA GLU A 319 -21.34 -20.87 3.47
C GLU A 319 -20.41 -21.94 2.90
N ARG A 320 -20.90 -22.86 2.04
CA ARG A 320 -20.08 -23.90 1.39
C ARG A 320 -18.97 -23.34 0.50
N PHE A 321 -19.10 -22.09 0.07
CA PHE A 321 -18.11 -21.38 -0.76
C PHE A 321 -17.03 -20.64 0.06
N MET A 322 -17.12 -20.72 1.39
CA MET A 322 -16.15 -20.10 2.30
C MET A 322 -15.16 -21.14 2.85
N PRO A 323 -14.00 -20.72 3.39
CA PRO A 323 -13.11 -21.63 4.11
C PRO A 323 -13.85 -22.39 5.22
N GLN A 324 -13.46 -23.66 5.44
CA GLN A 324 -14.08 -24.53 6.46
C GLN A 324 -13.94 -23.91 7.85
N ARG A 325 -12.80 -23.27 8.13
CA ARG A 325 -12.57 -22.53 9.37
C ARG A 325 -13.08 -21.10 9.24
N ARG A 326 -14.16 -20.79 9.96
CA ARG A 326 -14.72 -19.42 10.04
C ARG A 326 -13.70 -18.34 10.42
N ALA A 327 -12.71 -18.68 11.25
CA ALA A 327 -11.63 -17.76 11.62
C ALA A 327 -10.72 -17.34 10.45
N LEU A 328 -10.81 -18.02 9.29
CA LEU A 328 -10.05 -17.72 8.09
C LEU A 328 -10.87 -16.96 7.04
N TRP A 329 -12.15 -16.69 7.32
CA TRP A 329 -12.99 -15.92 6.42
C TRP A 329 -12.42 -14.52 6.24
N SER A 330 -12.12 -14.22 4.99
CA SER A 330 -11.43 -13.00 4.58
C SER A 330 -12.31 -12.24 3.60
N SER A 331 -11.93 -11.03 3.22
CA SER A 331 -12.68 -10.21 2.26
C SER A 331 -12.88 -10.93 0.92
N TRP A 332 -11.90 -11.70 0.47
CA TRP A 332 -11.96 -12.51 -0.74
C TRP A 332 -11.29 -13.86 -0.48
N ASN A 333 -11.93 -14.92 -0.95
CA ASN A 333 -11.65 -16.29 -0.52
C ASN A 333 -11.54 -17.17 -1.76
N PHE A 334 -10.35 -17.74 -1.97
CA PHE A 334 -10.09 -18.71 -3.03
C PHE A 334 -10.40 -20.11 -2.52
N VAL A 335 -11.56 -20.65 -2.90
CA VAL A 335 -12.07 -21.94 -2.43
C VAL A 335 -12.52 -22.77 -3.62
N PRO A 336 -11.59 -23.39 -4.39
CA PRO A 336 -11.96 -24.21 -5.55
C PRO A 336 -12.80 -25.41 -5.09
N GLN A 337 -13.95 -25.61 -5.72
CA GLN A 337 -14.76 -26.81 -5.51
C GLN A 337 -14.26 -27.90 -6.45
N SER A 338 -14.04 -29.11 -5.94
CA SER A 338 -13.79 -30.26 -6.81
C SER A 338 -15.11 -30.64 -7.47
N LEU A 339 -15.18 -30.55 -8.79
CA LEU A 339 -16.18 -31.33 -9.52
C LEU A 339 -15.87 -32.80 -9.22
N GLY A 340 -16.85 -33.56 -8.74
CA GLY A 340 -16.74 -35.02 -8.79
C GLY A 340 -16.49 -35.45 -10.24
N SER A 341 -15.92 -36.64 -10.44
CA SER A 341 -15.44 -37.17 -11.73
C SER A 341 -16.47 -37.32 -12.86
N ALA A 342 -17.64 -36.67 -12.79
CA ALA A 342 -18.77 -36.84 -13.70
C ALA A 342 -19.14 -35.58 -14.51
N ALA A 343 -18.43 -34.47 -14.36
CA ALA A 343 -18.68 -33.25 -15.15
C ALA A 343 -17.38 -32.52 -15.53
N SER A 344 -16.42 -33.24 -16.11
CA SER A 344 -15.26 -32.65 -16.77
C SER A 344 -15.64 -32.24 -18.19
N THR A 345 -16.27 -31.08 -18.35
CA THR A 345 -16.11 -30.33 -19.59
C THR A 345 -14.90 -29.43 -19.40
N GLU A 346 -13.95 -29.44 -20.35
CA GLU A 346 -12.75 -28.57 -20.34
C GLU A 346 -13.10 -27.08 -20.09
N ALA A 347 -14.33 -26.67 -20.44
CA ALA A 347 -14.86 -25.34 -20.17
C ALA A 347 -15.07 -25.01 -18.68
N ALA A 348 -15.43 -25.98 -17.83
CA ALA A 348 -15.66 -25.76 -16.40
C ALA A 348 -14.34 -25.70 -15.59
N GLU A 349 -13.27 -26.35 -16.08
CA GLU A 349 -11.92 -26.27 -15.48
C GLU A 349 -11.21 -24.94 -15.79
N SER A 350 -11.75 -24.14 -16.71
CA SER A 350 -11.10 -22.93 -17.24
C SER A 350 -11.37 -21.64 -16.46
N LYS A 351 -12.32 -21.61 -15.52
CA LYS A 351 -12.74 -20.39 -14.81
C LYS A 351 -12.37 -20.39 -13.34
N VAL A 352 -12.01 -19.23 -12.81
CA VAL A 352 -11.75 -19.08 -11.38
C VAL A 352 -13.04 -19.08 -10.58
N GLN A 353 -13.01 -19.73 -9.42
CA GLN A 353 -14.03 -19.54 -8.39
C GLN A 353 -13.43 -18.76 -7.21
N VAL A 354 -13.96 -17.57 -6.98
CA VAL A 354 -13.59 -16.70 -5.85
C VAL A 354 -14.87 -16.21 -5.19
N THR A 355 -14.86 -16.18 -3.86
CA THR A 355 -15.99 -15.70 -3.07
C THR A 355 -15.60 -14.47 -2.26
N TYR A 356 -16.29 -13.37 -2.52
CA TYR A 356 -16.17 -12.11 -1.79
C TYR A 356 -17.13 -12.09 -0.61
N TYR A 357 -16.61 -11.76 0.57
CA TYR A 357 -17.42 -11.55 1.77
C TYR A 357 -17.84 -10.09 1.86
N LEU A 358 -19.03 -9.78 1.32
CA LEU A 358 -19.48 -8.40 1.10
C LEU A 358 -19.61 -7.61 2.40
N ASN A 359 -19.98 -8.25 3.51
CA ASN A 359 -20.11 -7.54 4.79
C ASN A 359 -18.78 -6.91 5.24
N ARG A 360 -17.68 -7.64 5.06
CA ARG A 360 -16.34 -7.20 5.45
C ARG A 360 -15.77 -6.20 4.45
N LEU A 361 -15.98 -6.42 3.14
CA LEU A 361 -15.51 -5.51 2.09
C LEU A 361 -16.22 -4.15 2.09
N GLN A 362 -17.52 -4.14 2.35
CA GLN A 362 -18.38 -2.97 2.19
C GLN A 362 -18.85 -2.41 3.53
N ASN A 363 -18.23 -2.80 4.65
CA ASN A 363 -18.58 -2.35 6.00
C ASN A 363 -20.08 -2.47 6.31
N LEU A 364 -20.72 -3.54 5.85
CA LEU A 364 -22.14 -3.76 6.13
C LEU A 364 -22.32 -4.00 7.63
N SER A 365 -23.41 -3.48 8.19
CA SER A 365 -23.74 -3.67 9.61
C SER A 365 -23.68 -5.14 10.02
N ASN A 366 -23.22 -5.40 11.25
CA ASN A 366 -23.19 -6.76 11.83
C ASN A 366 -24.60 -7.37 12.01
N GLU A 367 -25.65 -6.55 11.90
CA GLU A 367 -27.05 -7.01 11.88
C GLU A 367 -27.43 -7.69 10.56
N ILE A 368 -26.67 -7.40 9.49
CA ILE A 368 -26.85 -8.02 8.19
C ILE A 368 -26.20 -9.41 8.24
N PRO A 369 -26.96 -10.49 7.94
CA PRO A 369 -26.39 -11.84 7.89
C PRO A 369 -25.31 -11.93 6.81
N PRO A 370 -24.43 -12.95 6.86
CA PRO A 370 -23.35 -13.08 5.87
C PRO A 370 -23.87 -13.09 4.43
N LEU A 371 -23.31 -12.20 3.61
CA LEU A 371 -23.56 -12.07 2.19
C LEU A 371 -22.27 -12.39 1.44
N PHE A 372 -22.39 -13.31 0.49
CA PHE A 372 -21.30 -13.76 -0.34
C PHE A 372 -21.60 -13.45 -1.79
N GLU A 373 -20.60 -12.97 -2.51
CA GLU A 373 -20.63 -12.88 -3.95
C GLU A 373 -19.61 -13.87 -4.50
N THR A 374 -20.08 -14.90 -5.21
CA THR A 374 -19.21 -15.91 -5.81
C THR A 374 -19.16 -15.75 -7.33
N LEU A 375 -17.94 -15.68 -7.84
CA LEU A 375 -17.65 -15.71 -9.26
C LEU A 375 -17.60 -17.15 -9.76
N ASN A 376 -18.27 -17.43 -10.88
CA ASN A 376 -18.29 -18.70 -11.60
C ASN A 376 -18.40 -19.93 -10.67
N PRO A 377 -19.48 -20.04 -9.88
CA PRO A 377 -19.62 -21.13 -8.93
C PRO A 377 -19.64 -22.48 -9.67
N ALA A 378 -18.63 -23.33 -9.43
CA ALA A 378 -18.48 -24.61 -10.12
C ALA A 378 -19.60 -25.60 -9.77
N ILE A 379 -20.17 -25.45 -8.58
CA ILE A 379 -21.45 -26.07 -8.17
C ILE A 379 -22.46 -24.94 -7.94
N PRO A 380 -23.73 -25.07 -8.36
CA PRO A 380 -24.73 -24.05 -8.05
C PRO A 380 -24.91 -23.87 -6.52
N PRO A 381 -24.95 -22.61 -6.02
CA PRO A 381 -25.38 -22.36 -4.65
C PRO A 381 -26.79 -22.89 -4.42
N ARG A 382 -27.12 -23.23 -3.16
CA ARG A 382 -28.48 -23.60 -2.78
C ARG A 382 -29.46 -22.49 -3.17
N GLU A 383 -30.46 -22.81 -3.98
CA GLU A 383 -31.32 -21.81 -4.63
C GLU A 383 -32.10 -20.98 -3.61
N GLU A 384 -32.49 -21.58 -2.48
CA GLU A 384 -33.15 -20.88 -1.37
C GLU A 384 -32.26 -19.85 -0.64
N LEU A 385 -30.94 -19.88 -0.91
CA LEU A 385 -29.96 -18.94 -0.37
C LEU A 385 -29.46 -17.94 -1.41
N VAL A 386 -29.89 -18.03 -2.67
CA VAL A 386 -29.52 -17.11 -3.76
C VAL A 386 -30.39 -15.85 -3.64
N LEU A 387 -29.74 -14.69 -3.77
CA LEU A 387 -30.38 -13.38 -3.72
C LEU A 387 -30.41 -12.69 -5.08
N ALA A 388 -29.36 -12.86 -5.88
CA ALA A 388 -29.27 -12.28 -7.22
C ALA A 388 -28.20 -12.99 -8.07
N ARG A 389 -28.34 -12.87 -9.40
CA ARG A 389 -27.37 -13.37 -10.39
C ARG A 389 -27.11 -12.29 -11.43
N PHE A 390 -25.85 -12.11 -11.81
CA PHE A 390 -25.41 -11.13 -12.81
C PHE A 390 -24.39 -11.77 -13.76
N ARG A 391 -24.20 -11.14 -14.91
CA ARG A 391 -23.12 -11.46 -15.84
C ARG A 391 -22.27 -10.23 -16.05
N LEU A 392 -20.96 -10.36 -15.86
CA LEU A 392 -19.99 -9.28 -16.02
C LEU A 392 -18.83 -9.77 -16.89
N ALA A 393 -18.45 -8.97 -17.89
CA ALA A 393 -17.36 -9.30 -18.79
C ALA A 393 -16.05 -8.66 -18.30
N HIS A 394 -15.02 -9.47 -18.04
CA HIS A 394 -13.73 -9.01 -17.54
C HIS A 394 -12.66 -9.03 -18.64
N PRO A 395 -11.79 -8.01 -18.74
CA PRO A 395 -10.70 -8.00 -19.70
C PRO A 395 -9.62 -9.03 -19.31
N MET A 396 -9.09 -9.74 -20.31
CA MET A 396 -8.00 -10.69 -20.14
C MET A 396 -6.65 -10.02 -20.46
N LEU A 397 -5.72 -10.07 -19.50
CA LEU A 397 -4.37 -9.51 -19.66
C LEU A 397 -3.44 -10.51 -20.36
N THR A 398 -3.66 -10.72 -21.66
CA THR A 398 -2.83 -11.62 -22.47
C THR A 398 -1.51 -10.95 -22.89
N SER A 399 -0.50 -11.74 -23.28
CA SER A 399 0.73 -11.21 -23.87
C SER A 399 0.47 -10.35 -25.10
N LYS A 400 -0.56 -10.69 -25.91
CA LYS A 400 -0.99 -9.88 -27.06
C LYS A 400 -1.52 -8.51 -26.61
N ALA A 401 -2.33 -8.46 -25.56
CA ALA A 401 -2.86 -7.22 -25.00
C ALA A 401 -1.75 -6.31 -24.45
N VAL A 402 -0.80 -6.88 -23.70
CA VAL A 402 0.34 -6.12 -23.15
C VAL A 402 1.24 -5.58 -24.27
N LEU A 403 1.55 -6.40 -25.29
CA LEU A 403 2.33 -5.94 -26.44
C LEU A 403 1.60 -4.84 -27.22
N ALA A 404 0.28 -4.96 -27.41
CA ALA A 404 -0.50 -3.90 -28.02
C ALA A 404 -0.43 -2.61 -27.18
N GLN A 405 -0.59 -2.69 -25.86
CA GLN A 405 -0.44 -1.50 -25.00
C GLN A 405 0.94 -0.85 -25.14
N GLU A 406 2.02 -1.62 -25.25
CA GLU A 406 3.38 -1.09 -25.45
C GLU A 406 3.56 -0.47 -26.85
N GLN A 407 3.17 -1.20 -27.90
CA GLN A 407 3.30 -0.75 -29.30
C GLN A 407 2.48 0.51 -29.58
N PHE A 408 1.32 0.60 -28.95
CA PHE A 408 0.42 1.73 -29.10
C PHE A 408 0.59 2.76 -27.98
N LYS A 409 1.53 2.62 -27.04
CA LYS A 409 1.73 3.64 -25.99
C LYS A 409 2.13 5.01 -26.54
N GLU A 410 2.98 5.01 -27.56
CA GLU A 410 3.43 6.22 -28.27
C GLU A 410 2.50 6.60 -29.44
N ASN A 411 1.72 5.63 -29.95
CA ASN A 411 0.80 5.80 -31.10
C ASN A 411 -0.69 5.89 -30.71
N LEU A 412 -1.03 5.75 -29.43
CA LEU A 412 -2.36 6.02 -28.89
C LEU A 412 -2.84 7.44 -29.25
N PRO A 413 -1.97 8.46 -29.39
CA PRO A 413 -2.32 9.78 -29.96
C PRO A 413 -2.66 9.78 -31.46
N ARG A 414 -2.56 8.65 -32.16
CA ARG A 414 -2.74 8.54 -33.62
C ARG A 414 -3.80 7.52 -34.02
N VAL A 415 -4.00 6.46 -33.24
CA VAL A 415 -5.03 5.45 -33.50
C VAL A 415 -6.40 6.02 -33.09
N GLY A 416 -7.17 6.45 -34.08
CA GLY A 416 -8.48 7.08 -33.92
C GLY A 416 -8.47 8.60 -34.14
N ASP A 417 -7.52 9.31 -33.54
CA ASP A 417 -7.53 10.79 -33.42
C ASP A 417 -7.58 11.53 -34.78
N LYS A 418 -7.14 10.91 -35.88
CA LYS A 418 -7.07 11.52 -37.22
C LYS A 418 -8.45 11.73 -37.89
N ARG A 419 -9.52 11.18 -37.33
CA ARG A 419 -10.88 11.21 -37.90
C ARG A 419 -11.95 11.52 -36.85
N ASP A 420 -11.55 12.23 -35.79
CA ASP A 420 -12.40 12.66 -34.68
C ASP A 420 -13.09 11.51 -33.92
N ILE A 421 -12.46 10.33 -33.92
CA ILE A 421 -12.90 9.12 -33.24
C ILE A 421 -11.84 8.76 -32.20
N PHE A 422 -12.22 8.63 -30.94
CA PHE A 422 -11.28 8.37 -29.86
C PHE A 422 -11.66 7.08 -29.13
N PHE A 423 -10.67 6.40 -28.57
CA PHE A 423 -10.86 5.15 -27.83
C PHE A 423 -10.41 5.34 -26.38
N ALA A 424 -11.28 5.01 -25.43
CA ALA A 424 -10.98 5.03 -24.01
C ALA A 424 -11.51 3.76 -23.34
N GLY A 425 -10.77 3.21 -22.39
CA GLY A 425 -11.24 2.07 -21.62
C GLY A 425 -10.19 1.50 -20.70
N ALA A 426 -10.61 0.63 -19.80
CA ALA A 426 -9.72 -0.01 -18.84
C ALA A 426 -8.59 -0.83 -19.52
N TYR A 427 -8.82 -1.27 -20.77
CA TYR A 427 -7.86 -1.98 -21.60
C TYR A 427 -6.64 -1.14 -22.02
N CYS A 428 -6.65 0.18 -21.79
CA CYS A 428 -5.47 1.02 -21.96
C CYS A 428 -4.43 0.87 -20.82
N GLY A 429 -4.76 0.14 -19.74
CA GLY A 429 -3.87 -0.14 -18.62
C GLY A 429 -4.06 -1.56 -18.07
N TYR A 430 -4.10 -1.74 -16.75
CA TYR A 430 -4.21 -3.09 -16.14
C TYR A 430 -5.63 -3.67 -16.12
N GLY A 431 -6.63 -2.93 -16.62
CA GLY A 431 -8.04 -3.35 -16.61
C GLY A 431 -8.83 -2.86 -15.38
N PHE A 432 -8.31 -1.92 -14.60
CA PHE A 432 -8.94 -1.42 -13.37
C PHE A 432 -9.59 -0.04 -13.55
N HIS A 433 -10.29 0.42 -12.51
CA HIS A 433 -11.03 1.68 -12.51
C HIS A 433 -10.15 2.93 -12.70
N GLU A 434 -8.94 2.94 -12.15
CA GLU A 434 -7.98 4.03 -12.41
C GLU A 434 -7.59 4.07 -13.88
N ASP A 435 -7.31 2.92 -14.49
CA ASP A 435 -6.93 2.84 -15.91
C ASP A 435 -8.05 3.35 -16.83
N ALA A 436 -9.29 2.98 -16.52
CA ALA A 436 -10.46 3.46 -17.24
C ALA A 436 -10.62 4.99 -17.13
N LEU A 437 -10.54 5.53 -15.91
CA LEU A 437 -10.64 6.96 -15.66
C LEU A 437 -9.54 7.73 -16.39
N VAL A 438 -8.28 7.32 -16.24
CA VAL A 438 -7.13 7.94 -16.90
C VAL A 438 -7.30 7.95 -18.41
N ALA A 439 -7.71 6.82 -19.01
CA ALA A 439 -7.95 6.76 -20.45
C ALA A 439 -9.01 7.78 -20.92
N GLY A 440 -10.09 7.94 -20.16
CA GLY A 440 -11.13 8.94 -20.46
C GLY A 440 -10.63 10.38 -20.34
N LEU A 441 -9.89 10.69 -19.29
CA LEU A 441 -9.31 12.02 -19.05
C LEU A 441 -8.28 12.39 -20.10
N ASP A 442 -7.44 11.44 -20.50
CA ASP A 442 -6.42 11.62 -21.55
C ASP A 442 -7.08 11.96 -22.89
N VAL A 443 -8.16 11.26 -23.26
CA VAL A 443 -8.93 11.59 -24.47
C VAL A 443 -9.55 12.98 -24.38
N ALA A 444 -10.17 13.33 -23.23
CA ALA A 444 -10.73 14.65 -23.02
C ALA A 444 -9.65 15.75 -23.17
N GLN A 445 -8.46 15.56 -22.60
CA GLN A 445 -7.34 16.48 -22.72
C GLN A 445 -6.94 16.72 -24.18
N ARG A 446 -6.92 15.67 -25.01
CA ARG A 446 -6.60 15.80 -26.44
C ARG A 446 -7.65 16.62 -27.19
N ILE A 447 -8.93 16.38 -26.93
CA ILE A 447 -10.04 17.12 -27.54
C ILE A 447 -10.01 18.60 -27.11
N ILE A 448 -9.71 18.89 -25.84
CA ILE A 448 -9.68 20.26 -25.32
C ILE A 448 -8.39 20.99 -25.78
N GLY A 449 -7.31 20.27 -26.06
CA GLY A 449 -6.02 20.82 -26.46
C GLY A 449 -5.21 21.47 -25.32
N ARG A 450 -5.61 21.24 -24.07
CA ARG A 450 -4.89 21.69 -22.85
C ARG A 450 -5.09 20.67 -21.73
N PRO A 451 -4.19 20.61 -20.73
CA PRO A 451 -4.30 19.67 -19.62
C PRO A 451 -5.67 19.75 -18.93
N VAL A 452 -6.30 18.58 -18.72
CA VAL A 452 -7.50 18.48 -17.88
C VAL A 452 -7.02 18.64 -16.45
N ALA A 453 -7.32 19.79 -15.86
CA ALA A 453 -7.06 20.03 -14.45
C ALA A 453 -8.10 19.28 -13.60
N LEU A 454 -7.99 17.96 -13.52
CA LEU A 454 -8.10 17.40 -12.17
C LEU A 454 -7.00 18.10 -11.39
N ARG A 455 -7.26 18.57 -10.19
CA ARG A 455 -6.16 18.86 -9.29
C ARG A 455 -5.80 17.51 -8.67
N PRO A 456 -4.95 16.66 -9.27
CA PRO A 456 -4.25 15.73 -8.41
C PRO A 456 -3.57 16.62 -7.38
N ALA A 457 -3.59 16.23 -6.12
CA ALA A 457 -2.53 16.63 -5.23
C ALA A 457 -1.23 15.98 -5.77
N MET A 458 -0.76 16.47 -6.91
CA MET A 458 0.57 16.26 -7.43
C MET A 458 1.14 17.65 -7.61
N THR A 459 1.59 18.21 -6.49
CA THR A 459 2.85 18.93 -6.52
C THR A 459 3.85 18.06 -7.27
N SER A 460 4.35 18.58 -8.39
CA SER A 460 5.62 18.14 -8.96
C SER A 460 6.74 18.52 -7.99
N THR A 461 6.79 17.86 -6.83
CA THR A 461 7.93 17.72 -5.94
C THR A 461 7.57 16.64 -4.90
N SER A 462 8.39 15.59 -4.86
CA SER A 462 8.58 14.60 -3.78
C SER A 462 7.44 14.30 -2.79
N LEU A 463 7.11 13.01 -2.69
CA LEU A 463 6.77 12.26 -1.46
C LEU A 463 6.91 13.07 -0.15
N LEU A 464 5.89 13.83 0.22
CA LEU A 464 5.73 14.41 1.56
C LEU A 464 4.24 14.62 1.83
N VAL A 465 3.68 13.72 2.65
CA VAL A 465 2.33 13.84 3.19
C VAL A 465 2.36 14.96 4.23
N THR A 466 1.80 16.13 3.90
CA THR A 466 1.55 17.18 4.90
C THR A 466 0.15 17.05 5.47
N ASP A 467 0.13 16.94 6.79
CA ASP A 467 -1.02 16.89 7.69
C ASP A 467 -1.83 18.19 7.62
N LYS A 468 -2.94 18.19 6.88
CA LYS A 468 -3.92 19.30 6.89
C LYS A 468 -5.25 18.90 6.23
N GLN A 469 -6.05 18.08 6.92
CA GLN A 469 -7.51 18.06 6.80
C GLN A 469 -8.09 17.14 7.89
N ARG A 470 -8.22 17.67 9.11
CA ARG A 470 -8.81 16.94 10.24
C ARG A 470 -9.41 17.85 11.30
N ASP A 471 -10.31 18.77 10.92
CA ASP A 471 -10.96 19.67 11.90
C ASP A 471 -12.49 19.64 11.97
N ASP A 472 -13.21 18.93 11.09
CA ASP A 472 -14.69 18.95 11.14
C ASP A 472 -15.32 17.56 11.31
N HIS A 473 -15.11 16.92 12.47
CA HIS A 473 -16.04 15.91 13.01
C HIS A 473 -15.97 15.89 14.54
N LYS A 474 -16.61 16.87 15.18
CA LYS A 474 -16.94 16.85 16.60
C LYS A 474 -18.31 16.18 16.78
N SER A 475 -18.34 14.89 17.11
CA SER A 475 -19.49 14.30 17.81
C SER A 475 -19.04 13.12 18.68
N ALA A 476 -19.75 12.92 19.77
CA ALA A 476 -19.36 12.17 20.97
C ALA A 476 -18.81 10.75 20.71
N LEU A 477 -17.74 10.40 21.44
CA LEU A 477 -17.23 9.03 21.59
C LEU A 477 -18.35 8.09 22.07
N PRO A 478 -18.68 7.01 21.33
CA PRO A 478 -19.62 6.00 21.82
C PRO A 478 -18.96 5.16 22.94
N PRO A 479 -19.75 4.58 23.85
CA PRO A 479 -19.22 3.78 24.95
C PRO A 479 -18.56 2.49 24.46
N ALA A 480 -17.54 2.05 25.20
CA ALA A 480 -16.62 0.97 24.86
C ALA A 480 -17.32 -0.36 24.50
N ARG A 481 -17.14 -0.82 23.26
CA ARG A 481 -17.25 -2.23 22.89
C ARG A 481 -15.86 -2.86 23.02
N PHE A 482 -15.73 -3.89 23.85
CA PHE A 482 -14.47 -4.61 24.07
C PHE A 482 -13.97 -5.24 22.76
N SER A 483 -12.82 -4.78 22.29
CA SER A 483 -12.05 -5.38 21.19
C SER A 483 -11.55 -6.78 21.60
N LEU A 484 -11.49 -7.73 20.66
CA LEU A 484 -10.83 -9.04 20.87
C LEU A 484 -9.39 -8.90 21.42
N ARG A 485 -8.71 -7.79 21.09
CA ARG A 485 -7.37 -7.46 21.60
C ARG A 485 -7.40 -6.97 23.05
N ASP A 486 -8.47 -6.32 23.50
CA ASP A 486 -8.60 -5.86 24.89
C ASP A 486 -8.74 -7.07 25.82
N SER A 487 -9.50 -8.08 25.38
CA SER A 487 -9.61 -9.38 26.05
C SER A 487 -8.27 -10.14 26.11
N ALA A 488 -7.48 -10.11 25.02
CA ALA A 488 -6.15 -10.71 25.02
C ALA A 488 -5.17 -9.94 25.91
N GLY A 489 -5.25 -8.61 25.93
CA GLY A 489 -4.52 -7.73 26.85
C GLY A 489 -4.84 -8.04 28.32
N ARG A 490 -6.12 -8.24 28.65
CA ARG A 490 -6.56 -8.71 29.98
C ARG A 490 -6.01 -10.08 30.34
N ALA A 491 -5.85 -10.99 29.38
CA ALA A 491 -5.27 -12.31 29.66
C ALA A 491 -3.77 -12.26 30.01
N VAL A 492 -3.01 -11.27 29.49
CA VAL A 492 -1.54 -11.22 29.62
C VAL A 492 -1.02 -10.17 30.61
N HIS A 493 -1.84 -9.18 31.01
CA HIS A 493 -1.37 -8.04 31.83
C HIS A 493 -0.74 -8.44 33.16
N LEU A 494 -1.30 -9.43 33.88
CA LEU A 494 -0.74 -9.89 35.17
C LEU A 494 0.67 -10.46 35.02
N GLY A 495 0.97 -11.12 33.91
CA GLY A 495 2.31 -11.64 33.62
C GLY A 495 3.33 -10.52 33.45
N MET A 496 2.94 -9.46 32.72
CA MET A 496 3.79 -8.28 32.52
C MET A 496 3.98 -7.48 33.81
N LEU A 497 2.94 -7.32 34.64
CA LEU A 497 3.05 -6.64 35.94
C LEU A 497 4.01 -7.37 36.89
N ARG A 498 3.92 -8.70 36.97
CA ARG A 498 4.87 -9.52 37.76
C ARG A 498 6.30 -9.41 37.26
N TYR A 499 6.49 -9.32 35.95
CA TYR A 499 7.81 -9.07 35.37
C TYR A 499 8.34 -7.69 35.79
N LEU A 500 7.55 -6.63 35.65
CA LEU A 500 7.95 -5.28 36.04
C LEU A 500 8.31 -5.18 37.53
N GLN A 501 7.57 -5.87 38.40
CA GLN A 501 7.88 -5.96 39.82
C GLN A 501 9.25 -6.61 40.11
N ARG A 502 9.67 -7.59 39.29
CA ARG A 502 10.99 -8.24 39.41
C ARG A 502 12.11 -7.44 38.72
N ALA A 503 11.76 -6.72 37.65
CA ALA A 503 12.69 -6.01 36.79
C ALA A 503 13.13 -4.67 37.37
N ILE A 504 12.22 -3.92 38.02
CA ILE A 504 12.55 -2.62 38.63
C ILE A 504 13.18 -2.83 40.00
N ARG A 505 14.51 -2.85 40.04
CA ARG A 505 15.32 -2.94 41.26
C ARG A 505 15.76 -1.57 41.77
N TYR A 506 16.10 -0.66 40.87
CA TYR A 506 16.55 0.69 41.18
C TYR A 506 15.49 1.70 40.76
N GLY A 507 15.08 2.58 41.68
CA GLY A 507 13.99 3.54 41.48
C GLY A 507 12.60 2.93 41.72
N SER A 508 11.55 3.67 41.33
CA SER A 508 10.15 3.26 41.53
C SER A 508 9.30 3.57 40.30
N LEU A 509 8.51 2.60 39.85
CA LEU A 509 7.52 2.72 38.78
C LEU A 509 6.14 2.41 39.35
N VAL A 510 5.16 3.25 39.09
CA VAL A 510 3.74 3.03 39.40
C VAL A 510 3.00 2.84 38.10
N VAL A 511 2.39 1.67 37.90
CA VAL A 511 1.54 1.37 36.75
C VAL A 511 0.09 1.57 37.17
N VAL A 512 -0.58 2.55 36.60
CA VAL A 512 -1.99 2.88 36.87
C VAL A 512 -2.85 2.23 35.81
N MET A 513 -3.75 1.33 36.20
CA MET A 513 -4.62 0.59 35.29
C MET A 513 -5.85 1.41 34.86
N PRO A 514 -6.60 0.98 33.81
CA PRO A 514 -7.79 1.69 33.35
C PRO A 514 -8.90 1.81 34.40
N ASP A 515 -8.95 0.88 35.36
CA ASP A 515 -9.89 0.86 36.48
C ASP A 515 -9.42 1.70 37.70
N GLY A 516 -8.27 2.37 37.57
CA GLY A 516 -7.66 3.17 38.64
C GLY A 516 -6.78 2.37 39.60
N THR A 517 -6.65 1.05 39.43
CA THR A 517 -5.78 0.23 40.28
C THR A 517 -4.31 0.60 40.05
N GLU A 518 -3.56 0.86 41.13
CA GLU A 518 -2.13 1.16 41.06
C GLU A 518 -1.28 -0.07 41.42
N TYR A 519 -0.30 -0.38 40.56
CA TYR A 519 0.71 -1.42 40.79
C TYR A 519 2.08 -0.77 40.95
N VAL A 520 2.64 -0.88 42.15
CA VAL A 520 3.98 -0.35 42.45
C VAL A 520 5.04 -1.41 42.13
N CYS A 521 6.06 -1.02 41.37
CA CYS A 521 7.22 -1.82 41.00
C CYS A 521 8.49 -1.13 41.51
N GLY A 522 9.33 -1.84 42.25
CA GLY A 522 10.49 -1.27 42.94
C GLY A 522 10.13 -0.53 44.23
N THR A 523 11.14 0.01 44.92
CA THR A 523 10.94 0.87 46.11
C THR A 523 12.01 1.96 46.17
N LEU A 524 11.65 3.15 46.65
CA LEU A 524 12.61 4.25 46.86
C LEU A 524 13.67 3.88 47.91
N LYS A 525 13.37 2.98 48.86
CA LYS A 525 14.31 2.54 49.91
C LYS A 525 15.50 1.72 49.40
N VAL A 526 15.36 1.03 48.26
CA VAL A 526 16.46 0.28 47.63
C VAL A 526 17.44 1.22 46.90
N ALA A 527 17.04 2.46 46.61
CA ALA A 527 17.92 3.47 46.05
C ALA A 527 18.99 3.97 47.03
N GLU A 528 18.66 4.02 48.33
CA GLU A 528 19.56 4.48 49.40
C GLU A 528 20.67 3.45 49.72
N SER A 529 20.44 2.17 49.47
CA SER A 529 21.40 1.07 49.67
C SER A 529 22.22 0.71 48.42
N ALA A 530 22.05 1.46 47.32
CA ALA A 530 22.71 1.20 46.05
C ALA A 530 24.18 1.71 46.04
N HIS A 531 25.02 1.11 45.19
CA HIS A 531 26.41 1.54 44.97
C HIS A 531 26.50 3.05 44.70
N PRO A 532 27.51 3.79 45.19
CA PRO A 532 27.60 5.26 45.06
C PRO A 532 27.45 5.79 43.63
N HIS A 533 27.87 5.02 42.64
CA HIS A 533 27.65 5.34 41.22
C HIS A 533 26.17 5.28 40.80
N VAL A 534 25.42 4.26 41.23
CA VAL A 534 23.99 4.11 40.93
C VAL A 534 23.18 5.18 41.66
N HIS A 535 23.53 5.49 42.91
CA HIS A 535 22.89 6.58 43.65
C HIS A 535 23.05 7.93 42.94
N ARG A 536 24.25 8.23 42.42
CA ARG A 536 24.49 9.44 41.61
C ARG A 536 23.65 9.46 40.33
N LEU A 537 23.51 8.33 39.64
CA LEU A 537 22.68 8.25 38.44
C LEU A 537 21.19 8.41 38.75
N LEU A 538 20.70 7.82 39.85
CA LEU A 538 19.32 8.00 40.30
C LEU A 538 19.03 9.46 40.64
N ALA A 539 19.95 10.16 41.31
CA ALA A 539 19.84 11.59 41.58
C ALA A 539 19.81 12.40 40.28
N ALA A 540 20.80 12.16 39.40
CA ALA A 540 20.91 12.83 38.10
C ALA A 540 19.70 12.61 37.19
N TYR A 541 19.05 11.45 37.28
CA TYR A 541 17.86 11.13 36.49
C TYR A 541 16.56 11.61 37.16
N GLY A 542 16.64 12.25 38.32
CA GLY A 542 15.47 12.68 39.09
C GLY A 542 14.62 11.51 39.56
N LEU A 543 15.21 10.33 39.81
CA LEU A 543 14.50 9.10 40.18
C LEU A 543 14.48 8.82 41.69
N LEU A 544 15.07 9.70 42.51
CA LEU A 544 15.09 9.58 43.98
C LEU A 544 13.86 10.18 44.66
N GLU A 545 13.24 11.21 44.07
CA GLU A 545 12.23 12.01 44.78
C GLU A 545 10.80 11.50 44.58
N GLN A 546 10.47 11.06 43.36
CA GLN A 546 9.10 10.65 43.00
C GLN A 546 9.10 9.43 42.08
N PRO A 547 8.13 8.51 42.23
CA PRO A 547 7.97 7.39 41.31
C PRO A 547 7.57 7.88 39.92
N VAL A 548 8.08 7.20 38.89
CA VAL A 548 7.58 7.38 37.51
C VAL A 548 6.20 6.73 37.42
N ARG A 549 5.22 7.43 36.84
CA ARG A 549 3.84 6.94 36.70
C ARG A 549 3.52 6.62 35.24
N LEU A 550 3.23 5.36 34.95
CA LEU A 550 2.75 4.87 33.64
C LEU A 550 1.25 4.59 33.72
N HIS A 551 0.44 5.39 33.05
CA HIS A 551 -1.01 5.26 32.99
C HIS A 551 -1.42 4.42 31.79
N ILE A 552 -2.07 3.30 32.03
CA ILE A 552 -2.65 2.45 31.00
C ILE A 552 -4.10 2.87 30.80
N ARG A 553 -4.44 3.29 29.58
CA ARG A 553 -5.80 3.69 29.19
C ARG A 553 -6.61 2.52 28.66
N ARG A 554 -5.95 1.57 27.98
CA ARG A 554 -6.59 0.40 27.35
C ARG A 554 -5.75 -0.85 27.58
N TYR A 555 -6.39 -2.01 27.75
CA TYR A 555 -5.64 -3.26 27.94
C TYR A 555 -4.92 -3.71 26.67
N ASP A 556 -5.31 -3.16 25.51
CA ASP A 556 -4.58 -3.27 24.23
C ASP A 556 -3.08 -2.95 24.37
N PHE A 557 -2.69 -2.06 25.29
CA PHE A 557 -1.30 -1.77 25.64
C PHE A 557 -0.49 -3.05 25.90
N PHE A 558 -0.99 -3.93 26.76
CA PHE A 558 -0.27 -5.13 27.18
C PHE A 558 -0.10 -6.10 26.02
N TRP A 559 -1.12 -6.21 25.17
CA TRP A 559 -1.05 -7.07 24.00
C TRP A 559 0.00 -6.56 23.01
N ARG A 560 0.00 -5.25 22.71
CA ARG A 560 1.00 -4.64 21.81
C ARG A 560 2.42 -4.80 22.33
N VAL A 561 2.66 -4.54 23.61
CA VAL A 561 3.98 -4.69 24.22
C VAL A 561 4.45 -6.15 24.18
N VAL A 562 3.57 -7.11 24.43
CA VAL A 562 3.94 -8.54 24.38
C VAL A 562 4.25 -9.01 22.96
N THR A 563 3.47 -8.57 21.97
CA THR A 563 3.65 -9.02 20.58
C THR A 563 4.72 -8.24 19.81
N GLY A 564 4.94 -6.98 20.18
CA GLY A 564 5.80 -6.03 19.46
C GLY A 564 7.04 -5.57 20.25
N ALA A 565 7.24 -6.06 21.47
CA ALA A 565 8.34 -5.68 22.36
C ALA A 565 8.50 -4.15 22.52
N ASP A 566 9.68 -3.62 22.22
CA ASP A 566 10.03 -2.19 22.27
C ASP A 566 9.24 -1.36 21.26
N ILE A 567 9.05 -1.86 20.04
CA ILE A 567 8.18 -1.23 19.03
C ILE A 567 6.73 -1.23 19.50
N GLY A 568 6.29 -2.31 20.14
CA GLY A 568 4.95 -2.45 20.70
C GLY A 568 4.61 -1.40 21.75
N PHE A 569 5.59 -1.00 22.58
CA PHE A 569 5.43 0.11 23.53
C PHE A 569 5.26 1.45 22.81
N ALA A 570 6.08 1.73 21.80
CA ALA A 570 6.00 2.97 21.03
C ALA A 570 4.65 3.09 20.29
N GLU A 571 4.19 2.01 19.66
CA GLU A 571 2.87 1.94 19.02
C GLU A 571 1.73 2.17 20.02
N ALA A 572 1.82 1.58 21.21
CA ALA A 572 0.80 1.74 22.24
C ALA A 572 0.75 3.19 22.77
N TYR A 573 1.91 3.83 22.94
CA TYR A 573 2.01 5.24 23.34
C TYR A 573 1.43 6.17 22.26
N MET A 574 1.80 5.96 20.98
CA MET A 574 1.28 6.74 19.85
C MET A 574 -0.23 6.56 19.64
N ALA A 575 -0.75 5.36 19.91
CA ALA A 575 -2.17 5.05 19.81
C ALA A 575 -3.00 5.60 21.00
N GLY A 576 -2.35 6.16 22.03
CA GLY A 576 -3.02 6.62 23.25
C GLY A 576 -3.48 5.47 24.16
N ASP A 577 -2.94 4.26 23.99
CA ASP A 577 -3.22 3.11 24.87
C ASP A 577 -2.54 3.30 26.26
N CYS A 578 -1.50 4.14 26.34
CA CYS A 578 -0.86 4.58 27.58
C CYS A 578 -0.33 6.02 27.53
N ASP A 579 -0.08 6.61 28.70
CA ASP A 579 0.66 7.88 28.88
C ASP A 579 1.55 7.82 30.13
N VAL A 580 2.48 8.79 30.26
CA VAL A 580 3.43 8.86 31.37
C VAL A 580 3.26 10.21 32.08
N GLY A 581 3.07 10.20 33.40
CA GLY A 581 2.97 11.42 34.22
C GLY A 581 1.61 12.15 34.21
N GLY A 582 0.54 11.54 33.71
CA GLY A 582 -0.82 12.09 33.77
C GLY A 582 -1.14 13.17 32.73
N CYS A 583 -0.26 13.42 31.77
CA CYS A 583 -0.54 14.31 30.64
C CYS A 583 -1.32 13.56 29.55
N THR A 584 -2.57 13.98 29.31
CA THR A 584 -3.29 13.62 28.07
C THR A 584 -2.68 14.38 26.90
N ILE A 585 -2.30 13.69 25.82
CA ILE A 585 -1.86 14.36 24.57
C ILE A 585 -3.05 15.14 23.99
N ARG A 586 -3.07 16.46 24.19
CA ARG A 586 -3.94 17.40 23.47
C ARG A 586 -3.11 18.03 22.35
N HIS A 587 -3.50 17.82 21.10
CA HIS A 587 -2.83 18.44 19.96
C HIS A 587 -3.09 19.95 19.95
N GLY A 588 -2.03 20.77 19.91
CA GLY A 588 -2.13 22.17 19.49
C GLY A 588 -1.82 23.28 20.51
N ALA A 589 -0.99 23.05 21.53
CA ALA A 589 -0.38 24.15 22.28
C ALA A 589 1.12 23.90 22.43
N ALA A 590 1.88 24.99 22.32
CA ALA A 590 3.33 25.06 22.24
C ALA A 590 4.06 24.10 23.18
N PHE A 591 5.15 23.52 22.66
CA PHE A 591 6.24 22.90 23.42
C PHE A 591 6.44 23.62 24.75
N ASN A 592 6.00 22.98 25.84
CA ASN A 592 6.58 23.17 27.16
C ASN A 592 6.06 22.05 28.09
N HIS A 593 6.99 21.18 28.51
CA HIS A 593 6.95 20.28 29.66
C HIS A 593 6.48 18.80 29.53
N SER A 594 6.26 18.24 28.33
CA SER A 594 5.97 16.80 28.17
C SER A 594 7.20 15.89 27.97
N GLY A 595 8.42 16.46 27.87
CA GLY A 595 9.64 15.71 27.57
C GLY A 595 10.34 15.05 28.76
N THR A 596 9.97 15.36 30.01
CA THR A 596 10.72 14.93 31.20
C THR A 596 10.30 13.55 31.70
N GLU A 597 9.00 13.25 31.80
CA GLU A 597 8.52 12.01 32.43
C GLU A 597 8.72 10.77 31.56
N LEU A 598 8.51 10.88 30.24
CA LEU A 598 8.82 9.78 29.33
C LEU A 598 10.32 9.47 29.31
N VAL A 599 11.16 10.51 29.38
CA VAL A 599 12.62 10.36 29.50
C VAL A 599 13.00 9.73 30.84
N ARG A 600 12.35 10.10 31.95
CA ARG A 600 12.53 9.45 33.26
C ARG A 600 12.14 7.98 33.21
N LEU A 601 11.07 7.61 32.51
CA LEU A 601 10.68 6.21 32.29
C LEU A 601 11.77 5.41 31.56
N PHE A 602 12.31 5.95 30.46
CA PHE A 602 13.39 5.28 29.73
C PHE A 602 14.68 5.21 30.54
N LYS A 603 15.05 6.28 31.26
CA LYS A 603 16.19 6.30 32.19
C LYS A 603 16.04 5.23 33.29
N LEU A 604 14.84 5.08 33.84
CA LEU A 604 14.52 4.03 34.81
C LEU A 604 14.72 2.63 34.21
N PHE A 605 14.24 2.37 32.99
CA PHE A 605 14.47 1.09 32.31
C PHE A 605 15.95 0.85 31.98
N ILE A 606 16.69 1.88 31.56
CA ILE A 606 18.14 1.78 31.27
C ILE A 606 18.94 1.41 32.52
N LEU A 607 18.62 1.98 33.68
CA LEU A 607 19.27 1.64 34.95
C LEU A 607 19.02 0.19 35.38
N ASN A 608 17.92 -0.39 34.95
CA ASN A 608 17.52 -1.76 35.27
C ASN A 608 17.83 -2.75 34.12
N ARG A 609 18.63 -2.34 33.13
CA ARG A 609 18.86 -3.06 31.85
C ARG A 609 19.71 -4.34 31.98
N ASP A 610 20.44 -4.55 33.09
CA ASP A 610 21.30 -5.73 33.27
C ASP A 610 20.54 -7.05 33.49
N MET A 611 19.22 -7.07 33.29
CA MET A 611 18.46 -8.30 33.10
C MET A 611 17.80 -8.26 31.72
N GLY A 612 17.94 -9.35 30.96
CA GLY A 612 17.64 -9.46 29.54
C GLY A 612 16.40 -8.70 29.05
N SER A 613 16.47 -8.25 27.80
CA SER A 613 15.45 -7.49 27.04
C SER A 613 14.02 -7.71 27.53
N LEU A 614 13.12 -6.72 27.41
CA LEU A 614 11.67 -6.89 27.61
C LEU A 614 11.04 -8.12 26.90
N ALA A 615 11.73 -8.73 25.92
CA ALA A 615 11.40 -10.03 25.34
C ALA A 615 11.64 -11.26 26.25
N ALA A 616 12.29 -11.09 27.41
CA ALA A 616 12.58 -12.10 28.42
C ALA A 616 11.55 -12.09 29.57
N ILE A 617 10.36 -11.54 29.33
CA ILE A 617 9.20 -11.92 30.15
C ILE A 617 9.06 -13.45 30.03
N GLU A 618 8.99 -14.16 31.15
CA GLU A 618 8.74 -15.61 31.22
C GLU A 618 7.32 -15.97 30.73
N LEU A 619 6.97 -15.60 29.49
CA LEU A 619 5.71 -15.92 28.83
C LEU A 619 5.89 -17.12 27.90
N GLY A 620 6.27 -18.26 28.50
CA GLY A 620 6.09 -19.59 27.90
C GLY A 620 6.57 -19.80 26.45
N PRO A 621 6.07 -20.85 25.76
CA PRO A 621 6.53 -21.24 24.42
C PRO A 621 6.26 -20.22 23.30
N LEU A 622 5.26 -19.35 23.46
CA LEU A 622 4.78 -18.42 22.43
C LEU A 622 5.73 -17.23 22.20
N ALA A 623 6.36 -16.69 23.25
CA ALA A 623 7.35 -15.63 23.11
C ALA A 623 8.65 -16.12 22.43
N ARG A 624 9.03 -17.38 22.66
CA ARG A 624 10.17 -18.04 21.99
C ARG A 624 9.92 -18.22 20.49
N LEU A 625 8.70 -18.56 20.09
CA LEU A 625 8.28 -18.66 18.68
C LEU A 625 8.39 -17.31 17.95
N GLY A 626 7.97 -16.21 18.58
CA GLY A 626 8.10 -14.85 18.03
C GLY A 626 9.56 -14.43 17.84
N MET A 627 10.42 -14.69 18.83
CA MET A 627 11.86 -14.40 18.73
C MET A 627 12.57 -15.28 17.69
N GLN A 628 12.20 -16.55 17.57
CA GLN A 628 12.75 -17.45 16.54
C GLN A 628 12.32 -17.04 15.13
N ALA A 629 11.06 -16.62 14.95
CA ALA A 629 10.59 -16.06 13.69
C ALA A 629 11.32 -14.77 13.32
N ASN A 630 11.57 -13.87 14.29
CA ASN A 630 12.33 -12.65 14.07
C ASN A 630 13.81 -12.94 13.76
N THR A 631 14.40 -13.93 14.43
CA THR A 631 15.78 -14.40 14.17
C THR A 631 15.90 -15.06 12.79
N LEU A 632 14.90 -15.84 12.35
CA LEU A 632 14.82 -16.41 11.01
C LEU A 632 14.64 -15.32 9.93
N LEU A 633 13.80 -14.31 10.19
CA LEU A 633 13.67 -13.12 9.34
C LEU A 633 15.01 -12.35 9.25
N HIS A 634 15.73 -12.21 10.37
CA HIS A 634 17.06 -11.59 10.40
C HIS A 634 18.14 -12.40 9.66
N LEU A 635 18.09 -13.74 9.68
CA LEU A 635 19.02 -14.60 8.96
C LEU A 635 18.83 -14.55 7.44
N VAL A 636 17.58 -14.34 6.97
CA VAL A 636 17.23 -14.29 5.54
C VAL A 636 17.42 -12.89 4.94
N TRP A 637 17.23 -11.82 5.72
CA TRP A 637 17.42 -10.43 5.25
C TRP A 637 18.88 -9.91 5.31
N ARG A 638 19.79 -10.57 6.02
CA ARG A 638 21.18 -10.13 6.19
C ARG A 638 22.15 -10.56 5.08
N ARG A 639 21.72 -10.56 3.81
CA ARG A 639 22.71 -10.50 2.71
C ARG A 639 22.94 -9.04 2.36
N ASN A 640 24.10 -8.52 2.77
CA ASN A 640 24.58 -7.16 2.51
C ASN A 640 24.95 -6.98 1.02
N THR A 641 23.97 -7.13 0.12
CA THR A 641 24.12 -6.96 -1.34
C THR A 641 24.12 -5.48 -1.71
N LEU A 642 24.78 -5.11 -2.81
CA LEU A 642 24.87 -3.72 -3.29
C LEU A 642 23.49 -3.04 -3.39
N GLY A 643 22.51 -3.71 -4.01
CA GLY A 643 21.14 -3.19 -4.12
C GLY A 643 20.35 -3.18 -2.82
N GLY A 644 20.55 -4.19 -1.95
CA GLY A 644 19.84 -4.29 -0.66
C GLY A 644 20.28 -3.25 0.35
N SER A 645 21.58 -2.92 0.41
CA SER A 645 22.10 -1.86 1.30
C SER A 645 21.55 -0.49 0.89
N ARG A 646 21.53 -0.20 -0.41
CA ARG A 646 20.97 1.04 -0.96
C ARG A 646 19.48 1.15 -0.65
N ARG A 647 18.66 0.14 -0.98
CA ARG A 647 17.21 0.15 -0.71
C ARG A 647 16.88 0.23 0.78
N ASN A 648 17.63 -0.44 1.66
CA ASN A 648 17.41 -0.33 3.10
C ASN A 648 17.73 1.07 3.62
N ILE A 649 18.82 1.70 3.14
CA ILE A 649 19.22 3.04 3.57
C ILE A 649 18.28 4.10 2.99
N GLU A 650 17.91 4.02 1.70
CA GLU A 650 16.88 4.88 1.08
C GLU A 650 15.54 4.75 1.83
N ALA A 651 15.05 3.52 2.09
CA ALA A 651 13.78 3.32 2.78
C ALA A 651 13.75 3.79 4.26
N HIS A 652 14.91 3.90 4.91
CA HIS A 652 15.01 4.31 6.31
C HIS A 652 15.40 5.78 6.49
N TYR A 653 16.22 6.35 5.60
CA TYR A 653 16.77 7.71 5.74
C TYR A 653 16.23 8.71 4.71
N ASP A 654 15.59 8.27 3.62
CA ASP A 654 14.92 9.16 2.64
C ASP A 654 13.41 9.31 2.91
N LEU A 655 12.97 9.17 4.17
CA LEU A 655 11.58 9.44 4.56
C LEU A 655 11.25 10.94 4.49
N SER A 656 12.18 11.80 4.97
CA SER A 656 12.27 13.27 4.77
C SER A 656 13.18 13.87 5.84
N ASN A 657 13.98 14.87 5.49
CA ASN A 657 14.75 15.67 6.45
C ASN A 657 13.87 16.38 7.50
N ASP A 658 12.62 16.73 7.18
CA ASP A 658 11.68 17.36 8.11
C ASP A 658 11.32 16.43 9.28
N LEU A 659 11.17 15.13 9.00
CA LEU A 659 10.94 14.13 10.05
C LEU A 659 12.15 14.05 10.98
N PHE A 660 13.36 13.96 10.43
CA PHE A 660 14.58 13.86 11.23
C PHE A 660 14.86 15.13 12.03
N ALA A 661 14.50 16.32 11.51
CA ALA A 661 14.58 17.57 12.24
C ALA A 661 13.76 17.57 13.55
N THR A 662 12.72 16.74 13.65
CA THR A 662 11.87 16.70 14.86
C THR A 662 12.55 16.05 16.08
N PHE A 663 13.61 15.26 15.87
CA PHE A 663 14.27 14.52 16.96
C PHE A 663 15.80 14.47 16.86
N LEU A 664 16.41 14.92 15.77
CA LEU A 664 17.85 15.12 15.70
C LEU A 664 18.20 16.49 16.30
N GLY A 665 19.22 16.52 17.16
CA GLY A 665 19.82 17.75 17.65
C GLY A 665 20.42 18.61 16.54
N ASN A 666 20.92 19.79 16.88
CA ASN A 666 21.48 20.76 15.95
C ASN A 666 22.69 20.24 15.16
N LEU A 667 23.35 19.17 15.64
CA LEU A 667 24.45 18.52 14.94
C LEU A 667 24.01 17.41 13.98
N TRP A 668 22.72 17.10 13.88
CA TRP A 668 22.16 16.14 12.90
C TRP A 668 22.84 14.76 12.93
N VAL A 669 23.26 14.30 14.11
CA VAL A 669 23.86 12.98 14.33
C VAL A 669 22.78 11.96 14.71
N TYR A 670 22.53 10.98 13.85
CA TYR A 670 21.48 9.96 14.06
C TYR A 670 21.88 8.83 15.02
N SER A 671 23.16 8.53 15.14
CA SER A 671 23.65 7.47 16.04
C SER A 671 23.81 7.97 17.49
N CYS A 672 24.07 7.07 18.43
CA CYS A 672 24.16 7.39 19.87
C CYS A 672 25.07 8.60 20.17
N ALA A 673 24.72 9.40 21.18
CA ALA A 673 25.56 10.48 21.70
C ALA A 673 26.50 9.96 22.81
N LEU A 674 27.55 10.72 23.14
CA LEU A 674 28.48 10.40 24.23
C LEU A 674 28.22 11.34 25.41
N TRP A 675 27.73 10.78 26.51
CA TRP A 675 27.36 11.52 27.72
C TRP A 675 28.47 11.41 28.77
N ASP A 676 29.38 12.39 28.81
CA ASP A 676 30.45 12.42 29.81
C ASP A 676 29.97 12.95 31.17
N ARG A 677 28.91 13.77 31.17
CA ARG A 677 28.23 14.26 32.36
C ARG A 677 26.71 14.08 32.24
N PRO A 678 26.00 13.85 33.35
CA PRO A 678 24.56 13.60 33.33
C PRO A 678 23.69 14.82 33.00
N ASP A 679 24.24 16.03 33.10
CA ASP A 679 23.56 17.32 32.92
C ASP A 679 23.72 17.91 31.52
N MET A 680 24.39 17.20 30.61
CA MET A 680 24.57 17.64 29.22
C MET A 680 23.21 17.72 28.50
N ASP A 681 23.13 18.51 27.44
CA ASP A 681 22.05 18.35 26.46
C ASP A 681 22.47 17.40 25.34
N LEU A 682 21.55 17.13 24.41
CA LEU A 682 21.80 16.22 23.29
C LEU A 682 22.93 16.74 22.38
N ASP A 683 23.02 18.06 22.18
CA ASP A 683 23.98 18.66 21.25
C ASP A 683 25.39 18.60 21.83
N ASP A 684 25.56 18.91 23.11
CA ASP A 684 26.81 18.75 23.84
C ASP A 684 27.27 17.29 23.80
N ALA A 685 26.36 16.34 24.02
CA ALA A 685 26.68 14.91 24.01
C ALA A 685 27.06 14.41 22.60
N GLN A 686 26.40 14.94 21.57
CA GLN A 686 26.76 14.65 20.17
C GLN A 686 28.13 15.26 19.84
N ARG A 687 28.42 16.48 20.29
CA ARG A 687 29.71 17.12 20.10
C ARG A 687 30.85 16.35 20.77
N CYS A 688 30.68 15.93 22.03
CA CYS A 688 31.65 15.09 22.74
C CYS A 688 32.00 13.84 21.94
N LYS A 689 31.00 13.19 21.34
CA LYS A 689 31.22 12.04 20.47
C LYS A 689 32.07 12.41 19.24
N LEU A 690 31.72 13.47 18.52
CA LEU A 690 32.46 13.89 17.32
C LEU A 690 33.92 14.19 17.67
N LEU A 691 34.17 14.94 18.75
CA LEU A 691 35.51 15.26 19.23
C LEU A 691 36.29 14.00 19.63
N ARG A 692 35.65 13.04 20.31
CA ARG A 692 36.28 11.75 20.66
C ARG A 692 36.62 10.91 19.41
N ILE A 693 35.82 10.98 18.36
CA ILE A 693 36.13 10.33 17.08
C ILE A 693 37.35 11.00 16.46
N ILE A 694 37.36 12.33 16.37
CA ILE A 694 38.47 13.12 15.83
C ILE A 694 39.78 12.84 16.59
N GLU A 695 39.75 12.83 17.91
CA GLU A 695 40.88 12.49 18.78
C GLU A 695 41.45 11.09 18.45
N LYS A 696 40.57 10.12 18.20
CA LYS A 696 40.97 8.75 17.84
C LYS A 696 41.52 8.63 16.42
N LEU A 697 41.10 9.51 15.51
CA LEU A 697 41.57 9.52 14.12
C LEU A 697 43.01 10.03 13.99
N ARG A 698 43.53 10.78 14.97
CA ARG A 698 44.93 11.30 15.00
C ARG A 698 45.32 12.00 13.69
N LEU A 699 44.57 13.05 13.35
CA LEU A 699 44.61 13.70 12.03
C LEU A 699 45.80 14.65 11.80
N ASP A 700 46.75 14.78 12.74
CA ASP A 700 47.82 15.79 12.67
C ASP A 700 48.71 15.69 11.42
N GLU A 701 48.87 14.48 10.86
CA GLU A 701 49.65 14.22 9.64
C GLU A 701 48.78 13.83 8.43
N ALA A 702 47.46 13.88 8.54
CA ALA A 702 46.57 13.47 7.45
C ALA A 702 46.43 14.57 6.40
N GLU A 703 46.50 14.20 5.12
CA GLU A 703 46.22 15.12 4.00
C GLU A 703 44.74 15.07 3.58
N SER A 704 44.08 13.92 3.75
CA SER A 704 42.66 13.74 3.42
C SER A 704 41.96 12.68 4.30
N VAL A 705 40.63 12.74 4.37
CA VAL A 705 39.78 11.81 5.14
C VAL A 705 38.61 11.30 4.30
N LEU A 706 38.38 9.99 4.31
CA LEU A 706 37.18 9.36 3.72
C LEU A 706 36.20 8.95 4.83
N GLU A 707 35.01 9.53 4.83
CA GLU A 707 33.91 9.16 5.74
C GLU A 707 32.89 8.28 5.01
N ILE A 708 32.92 6.98 5.28
CA ILE A 708 31.95 6.02 4.73
C ILE A 708 30.66 6.04 5.56
N GLY A 709 29.55 6.40 4.93
CA GLY A 709 28.27 6.56 5.60
C GLY A 709 28.22 7.85 6.41
N CYS A 710 28.55 8.97 5.78
CA CYS A 710 28.70 10.27 6.43
C CYS A 710 27.42 10.88 7.02
N GLY A 711 26.27 10.22 6.82
CA GLY A 711 24.97 10.75 7.23
C GLY A 711 24.73 12.15 6.68
N TRP A 712 24.26 13.05 7.54
CA TRP A 712 24.04 14.47 7.22
C TRP A 712 25.33 15.32 7.22
N GLY A 713 26.51 14.71 7.35
CA GLY A 713 27.81 15.38 7.17
C GLY A 713 28.45 15.98 8.42
N ALA A 714 27.92 15.68 9.61
CA ALA A 714 28.35 16.28 10.87
C ALA A 714 29.84 16.12 11.16
N LEU A 715 30.38 14.89 11.07
CA LEU A 715 31.79 14.62 11.33
C LEU A 715 32.68 15.23 10.25
N SER A 716 32.34 15.03 8.97
CA SER A 716 33.05 15.64 7.84
C SER A 716 33.20 17.16 7.98
N ILE A 717 32.13 17.85 8.35
CA ILE A 717 32.12 19.32 8.53
C ILE A 717 32.95 19.73 9.75
N GLU A 718 32.84 19.01 10.88
CA GLU A 718 33.63 19.33 12.07
C GLU A 718 35.13 19.10 11.85
N ILE A 719 35.54 18.04 11.13
CA ILE A 719 36.94 17.83 10.73
C ILE A 719 37.44 19.01 9.89
N ALA A 720 36.69 19.41 8.86
CA ALA A 720 37.09 20.51 7.99
C ALA A 720 37.16 21.86 8.73
N LYS A 721 36.33 22.10 9.75
CA LYS A 721 36.45 23.31 10.59
C LYS A 721 37.70 23.28 11.45
N MET A 722 38.04 22.14 12.05
CA MET A 722 39.16 22.01 12.98
C MET A 722 40.52 21.93 12.30
N PHE A 723 40.58 21.34 11.09
CA PHE A 723 41.82 21.11 10.36
C PHE A 723 41.76 21.73 8.96
N PRO A 724 42.16 23.01 8.82
CA PRO A 724 42.03 23.74 7.55
C PRO A 724 42.76 23.11 6.35
N ARG A 725 43.76 22.28 6.60
CA ARG A 725 44.62 21.65 5.59
C ARG A 725 44.08 20.32 5.06
N ILE A 726 43.04 19.76 5.68
CA ILE A 726 42.54 18.41 5.37
C ILE A 726 41.35 18.50 4.41
N GLU A 727 41.40 17.73 3.33
CA GLU A 727 40.26 17.50 2.45
C GLU A 727 39.41 16.32 2.94
N VAL A 728 38.09 16.46 2.98
CA VAL A 728 37.18 15.40 3.43
C VAL A 728 36.25 14.96 2.30
N LEU A 729 36.24 13.65 2.03
CA LEU A 729 35.27 13.00 1.17
C LEU A 729 34.27 12.22 2.01
N GLY A 730 33.03 12.69 2.08
CA GLY A 730 31.92 11.95 2.68
C GLY A 730 31.11 11.22 1.63
N ILE A 731 30.80 9.93 1.85
CA ILE A 731 29.91 9.18 0.98
C ILE A 731 28.67 8.72 1.74
N THR A 732 27.51 8.82 1.09
CA THR A 732 26.23 8.29 1.59
C THR A 732 25.47 7.59 0.46
N LEU A 733 24.52 6.74 0.84
CA LEU A 733 23.57 6.11 -0.07
C LEU A 733 22.18 6.77 -0.05
N SER A 734 21.98 7.79 0.78
CA SER A 734 20.72 8.55 0.90
C SER A 734 20.81 9.89 0.18
N SER A 735 19.83 10.17 -0.69
CA SER A 735 19.76 11.45 -1.40
C SER A 735 19.42 12.61 -0.48
N GLU A 736 18.57 12.39 0.53
CA GLU A 736 18.17 13.40 1.50
C GLU A 736 19.35 13.83 2.40
N GLN A 737 20.12 12.84 2.89
CA GLN A 737 21.34 13.09 3.64
C GLN A 737 22.36 13.88 2.82
N LEU A 738 22.55 13.50 1.56
CA LEU A 738 23.47 14.18 0.66
C LEU A 738 23.08 15.64 0.42
N GLN A 739 21.80 15.89 0.14
CA GLN A 739 21.31 17.24 -0.12
C GLN A 739 21.54 18.14 1.10
N TYR A 740 21.19 17.65 2.30
CA TYR A 740 21.39 18.39 3.53
C TYR A 740 22.88 18.62 3.82
N ALA A 741 23.72 17.57 3.71
CA ALA A 741 25.16 17.66 3.99
C ALA A 741 25.85 18.70 3.10
N ARG A 742 25.51 18.74 1.81
CA ARG A 742 26.01 19.77 0.88
C ARG A 742 25.55 21.17 1.28
N ALA A 743 24.26 21.34 1.59
CA ALA A 743 23.74 22.62 2.05
C ALA A 743 24.40 23.08 3.37
N TRP A 744 24.66 22.14 4.28
CA TRP A 744 25.32 22.43 5.55
C TRP A 744 26.80 22.81 5.36
N ALA A 745 27.55 22.11 4.49
CA ALA A 745 28.92 22.49 4.17
C ALA A 745 29.02 23.92 3.62
N VAL A 746 28.06 24.35 2.78
CA VAL A 746 27.97 25.73 2.30
C VAL A 746 27.71 26.69 3.46
N ARG A 747 26.69 26.43 4.30
CA ARG A 747 26.38 27.28 5.47
C ARG A 747 27.54 27.35 6.47
N ALA A 748 28.33 26.29 6.59
CA ALA A 748 29.46 26.20 7.50
C ALA A 748 30.76 26.80 6.91
N GLY A 749 30.76 27.23 5.64
CA GLY A 749 31.94 27.83 4.98
C GLY A 749 33.08 26.84 4.73
N VAL A 750 32.76 25.55 4.52
CA VAL A 750 33.75 24.48 4.30
C VAL A 750 33.54 23.70 2.99
N ALA A 751 32.65 24.18 2.11
CA ALA A 751 32.29 23.51 0.86
C ALA A 751 33.45 23.41 -0.15
N ASP A 752 34.51 24.22 0.03
CA ASP A 752 35.76 24.16 -0.71
C ASP A 752 36.64 22.97 -0.31
N ARG A 753 36.42 22.38 0.87
CA ARG A 753 37.27 21.34 1.47
C ARG A 753 36.52 20.05 1.82
N VAL A 754 35.19 20.06 1.73
CA VAL A 754 34.35 18.89 1.97
C VAL A 754 33.55 18.55 0.72
N THR A 755 33.79 17.37 0.17
CA THR A 755 33.04 16.81 -0.94
C THR A 755 32.11 15.72 -0.45
N PHE A 756 30.83 15.78 -0.80
CA PHE A 756 29.87 14.70 -0.53
C PHE A 756 29.40 14.03 -1.83
N ARG A 757 29.37 12.68 -1.86
CA ARG A 757 28.94 11.88 -3.02
C ARG A 757 27.84 10.88 -2.64
N LEU A 758 26.91 10.65 -3.59
CA LEU A 758 25.94 9.56 -3.51
C LEU A 758 26.60 8.29 -4.08
N GLU A 759 27.32 7.55 -3.24
CA GLU A 759 28.18 6.47 -3.72
C GLU A 759 28.29 5.33 -2.70
N ASP A 760 28.30 4.08 -3.18
CA ASP A 760 28.59 2.91 -2.34
C ASP A 760 30.11 2.74 -2.20
N TYR A 761 30.59 2.53 -0.97
CA TYR A 761 32.02 2.36 -0.70
C TYR A 761 32.67 1.22 -1.50
N ARG A 762 31.90 0.20 -1.89
CA ARG A 762 32.39 -0.93 -2.69
C ARG A 762 32.67 -0.52 -4.13
N THR A 763 31.88 0.41 -4.67
CA THR A 763 32.12 1.00 -5.99
C THR A 763 33.30 1.95 -5.93
N LEU A 764 33.37 2.79 -4.91
CA LEU A 764 34.50 3.68 -4.68
C LEU A 764 35.82 2.89 -4.55
N TYR A 765 35.81 1.79 -3.81
CA TYR A 765 36.96 0.90 -3.67
C TYR A 765 37.44 0.33 -5.01
N GLN A 766 36.51 -0.08 -5.89
CA GLN A 766 36.87 -0.56 -7.24
C GLN A 766 37.47 0.55 -8.10
N THR A 767 36.94 1.77 -8.01
CA THR A 767 37.48 2.94 -8.72
C THR A 767 38.88 3.28 -8.22
N LEU A 768 39.08 3.35 -6.90
CA LEU A 768 40.39 3.59 -6.29
C LEU A 768 41.40 2.48 -6.64
N GLN A 769 40.97 1.22 -6.69
CA GLN A 769 41.84 0.13 -7.17
C GLN A 769 42.20 0.26 -8.65
N ARG A 770 41.26 0.68 -9.51
CA ARG A 770 41.51 0.94 -10.94
C ARG A 770 42.45 2.12 -11.15
N GLU A 771 42.27 3.19 -10.40
CA GLU A 771 43.15 4.38 -10.41
C GLU A 771 44.55 4.02 -9.90
N ALA A 772 44.65 3.28 -8.79
CA ALA A 772 45.93 2.80 -8.27
C ALA A 772 46.65 1.83 -9.24
N SER A 773 45.90 1.04 -10.02
CA SER A 773 46.46 0.15 -11.04
C SER A 773 46.80 0.86 -12.36
N THR A 774 46.19 2.01 -12.66
CA THR A 774 46.61 2.87 -13.79
C THR A 774 47.83 3.73 -13.45
N VAL A 775 48.03 4.08 -12.18
CA VAL A 775 49.27 4.75 -11.71
C VAL A 775 50.44 3.76 -11.58
N LYS A 776 50.18 2.47 -11.31
CA LYS A 776 51.20 1.40 -11.25
C LYS A 776 51.62 0.86 -12.64
N GLY A 777 51.95 1.77 -13.56
CA GLY A 777 52.86 1.51 -14.68
C GLY A 777 54.34 1.39 -14.26
N THR A 778 54.64 1.43 -12.95
CA THR A 778 55.95 1.10 -12.40
C THR A 778 55.79 0.13 -11.22
N SER A 779 56.29 -1.10 -11.44
CA SER A 779 56.74 -2.08 -10.44
C SER A 779 55.72 -2.53 -9.37
N THR A 780 55.13 -3.71 -9.61
CA THR A 780 54.53 -4.58 -8.60
C THR A 780 55.56 -5.13 -7.60
N ALA A 781 55.26 -5.05 -6.30
CA ALA A 781 55.65 -6.06 -5.31
C ALA A 781 54.72 -6.03 -4.08
N SER A 782 54.11 -7.20 -3.82
CA SER A 782 53.30 -7.71 -2.69
C SER A 782 52.43 -6.77 -1.86
#